data_AF-A0A6B1D9V8-F1
#
_entry.id   AF-A0A6B1D9V8-F1
#
_cell.length_a   1.000
_cell.length_b   1.000
_cell.length_c   1.000
_cell.angle_alpha   90.00
_cell.angle_beta   90.00
_cell.angle_gamma   90.00
#
_symmetry.space_group_name_H-M   'P 1'
#
loop_
_entity.id
_entity.type
_entity.pdbx_description
1 polymer ?
#
loop_
_entity_poly.entity_id
_entity_poly.type
_entity_poly.pdbx_seq_one_letter_code
_entity_poly.pdbx_strand_id
1 'polypeptide(L)'
;MPARLSTSPSHLFIMALFFVLGAAGWLVSAGGATESPAAATAVDRLRSGAVASMDSPVFEFQPGWQVSVEGADTTEPDQPWTQPSGRMAFQYSGRDLALQLALGDYWGYIFVSVDGRPANRLPVIRGNLDSLGQPSGYRPLFAPEKQTAAGPAPEWIVVHRASTDGPHDVAVEVWRGWGQTVLRGAAVDSIPSGPRPQWPAVLLALTGGWLAITALVRFLGNSRAAKFRSGEPTASAGHTLLGNRDSGIVQVWARRIFTLEHFLPWNISVGLAVASVAMTGAGTLAQSWLLADAGLVLLGFAGLRRPTLWTGALLFGLPFYLHPLPILPGRSLNLIEVGVYGGMALILVRFIILRGLLRSSEQKPSALDTRHRLFFILVSFALVATFAAEQQSVALREWRTVFLSAGLFALLLHGTLRSAADGKAARTFLALCWLAGGAFVACAGLWQYATEQNIIQAEGVNRVRAFYGSPNNLGLYLERSAAMGLALAIFGGWSARAERRGDGLSRRERFSLSGSWKSAPFPARCALLLTLPQLLALLLTFSKGAIFLGLPALLLALAIAGRRLLAAPGIALPRRYGWGLAAVAAAMVLGLTPFLGTERFRSLLDFSPEGTAGIRLSLWRSSVQMALDHLWLGVGPDNFLYSYRSGYILPAAWRDPSLNHPHNVVLDWWTRLGLPGLALAAAWLALGVRSLWKAAAVDAIAVGALGAAAAALGHGLIDASYALPDLLLVWVFLLHLFPPPAEGKSAANPDNRRANSR
;
A
#
# COMPACT_ATOMS: atom_id res chain seq x y z
N MET A 1 -39.97 -13.77 19.09
CA MET A 1 -39.30 -12.57 19.62
C MET A 1 -37.78 -12.72 19.92
N PRO A 2 -36.91 -13.42 19.12
CA PRO A 2 -35.46 -13.47 19.42
C PRO A 2 -34.57 -12.53 18.57
N ALA A 3 -35.05 -11.97 17.45
CA ALA A 3 -34.20 -11.25 16.49
C ALA A 3 -33.84 -9.80 16.86
N ARG A 4 -34.37 -9.24 17.97
CA ARG A 4 -34.08 -7.85 18.39
C ARG A 4 -32.95 -7.73 19.42
N LEU A 5 -32.60 -8.80 20.13
CA LEU A 5 -31.57 -8.76 21.19
C LEU A 5 -30.15 -8.57 20.62
N SER A 6 -29.83 -9.16 19.47
CA SER A 6 -28.50 -9.10 18.83
C SER A 6 -28.10 -7.74 18.26
N THR A 7 -28.94 -6.70 18.38
CA THR A 7 -28.70 -5.39 17.77
C THR A 7 -28.66 -4.21 18.72
N SER A 8 -28.92 -4.42 20.03
CA SER A 8 -28.89 -3.32 21.01
C SER A 8 -27.44 -2.84 21.27
N PRO A 9 -27.20 -1.52 21.47
CA PRO A 9 -25.87 -1.00 21.78
C PRO A 9 -25.21 -1.66 22.99
N SER A 10 -25.98 -1.98 24.03
CA SER A 10 -25.49 -2.64 25.24
C SER A 10 -24.95 -4.04 24.97
N HIS A 11 -25.62 -4.83 24.10
CA HIS A 11 -25.13 -6.17 23.73
C HIS A 11 -23.81 -6.09 22.95
N LEU A 12 -23.68 -5.13 22.04
CA LEU A 12 -22.42 -4.91 21.31
C LEU A 12 -21.28 -4.50 22.23
N PHE A 13 -21.55 -3.70 23.27
CA PHE A 13 -20.55 -3.31 24.26
C PHE A 13 -20.10 -4.49 25.13
N ILE A 14 -21.03 -5.35 25.55
CA ILE A 14 -20.71 -6.58 26.28
C ILE A 14 -19.85 -7.51 25.42
N MET A 15 -20.21 -7.72 24.15
CA MET A 15 -19.38 -8.50 23.21
C MET A 15 -18.00 -7.89 23.03
N ALA A 16 -17.91 -6.56 22.89
CA ALA A 16 -16.64 -5.87 22.79
C ALA A 16 -15.73 -6.15 24.00
N LEU A 17 -16.28 -6.14 25.21
CA LEU A 17 -15.56 -6.45 26.44
C LEU A 17 -15.05 -7.91 26.45
N PHE A 18 -15.87 -8.89 26.05
CA PHE A 18 -15.43 -10.28 25.95
C PHE A 18 -14.24 -10.46 25.00
N PHE A 19 -14.26 -9.79 23.85
CA PHE A 19 -13.14 -9.82 22.91
C PHE A 19 -11.87 -9.19 23.48
N VAL A 20 -11.99 -8.06 24.18
CA VAL A 20 -10.83 -7.38 24.83
C VAL A 20 -10.26 -8.24 25.96
N LEU A 21 -11.11 -8.85 26.79
CA LEU A 21 -10.67 -9.79 27.83
C LEU A 21 -10.00 -11.03 27.23
N GLY A 22 -10.54 -11.57 26.14
CA GLY A 22 -9.92 -12.66 25.39
C GLY A 22 -8.54 -12.30 24.84
N ALA A 23 -8.38 -11.07 24.32
CA ALA A 23 -7.09 -10.57 23.87
C ALA A 23 -6.07 -10.48 25.02
N ALA A 24 -6.47 -9.94 26.16
CA ALA A 24 -5.64 -9.87 27.36
C ALA A 24 -5.24 -11.27 27.86
N GLY A 25 -6.20 -12.20 27.92
CA GLY A 25 -5.94 -13.59 28.29
C GLY A 25 -4.95 -14.28 27.35
N TRP A 26 -5.05 -14.04 26.04
CA TRP A 26 -4.10 -14.57 25.06
C TRP A 26 -2.68 -14.04 25.30
N LEU A 27 -2.53 -12.72 25.48
CA LEU A 27 -1.21 -12.11 25.74
C LEU A 27 -0.55 -12.65 27.01
N VAL A 28 -1.33 -12.81 28.09
CA VAL A 28 -0.84 -13.43 29.33
C VAL A 28 -0.39 -14.88 29.07
N SER A 29 -1.15 -15.66 28.30
CA SER A 29 -0.78 -17.04 27.96
C SER A 29 0.39 -17.16 26.98
N ALA A 30 0.72 -16.09 26.26
CA ALA A 30 1.78 -16.07 25.25
C ALA A 30 3.16 -15.69 25.84
N GLY A 31 3.19 -15.05 27.01
CA GLY A 31 4.39 -14.55 27.68
C GLY A 31 5.23 -15.59 28.44
N GLY A 32 5.37 -16.81 27.91
CA GLY A 32 6.23 -17.85 28.51
C GLY A 32 7.73 -17.56 28.30
N ALA A 33 8.56 -17.98 29.25
CA ALA A 33 10.02 -17.90 29.10
C ALA A 33 10.48 -18.77 27.92
N THR A 34 11.32 -18.20 27.05
CA THR A 34 12.02 -18.96 26.02
C THR A 34 13.17 -19.72 26.68
N GLU A 35 12.98 -21.01 26.93
CA GLU A 35 14.10 -21.88 27.28
C GLU A 35 15.04 -22.00 26.08
N SER A 36 16.34 -21.96 26.33
CA SER A 36 17.33 -22.29 25.30
C SER A 36 17.37 -23.82 25.13
N PRO A 37 17.59 -24.33 23.91
CA PRO A 37 17.87 -25.75 23.72
C PRO A 37 19.04 -26.20 24.58
N ALA A 38 19.07 -27.47 24.96
CA ALA A 38 20.23 -28.06 25.61
C ALA A 38 21.49 -27.87 24.76
N ALA A 39 22.66 -27.78 25.41
CA ALA A 39 23.93 -27.71 24.70
C ALA A 39 24.13 -28.98 23.85
N ALA A 40 24.65 -28.81 22.63
CA ALA A 40 24.95 -29.92 21.75
C ALA A 40 26.10 -30.76 22.32
N THR A 41 25.95 -32.09 22.29
CA THR A 41 26.96 -33.05 22.77
C THR A 41 27.14 -34.18 21.76
N ALA A 42 28.30 -34.84 21.78
CA ALA A 42 28.55 -35.98 20.91
C ALA A 42 27.62 -37.16 21.27
N VAL A 43 26.97 -37.77 20.27
CA VAL A 43 26.03 -38.88 20.47
C VAL A 43 26.22 -40.00 19.44
N ASP A 44 25.98 -41.24 19.84
CA ASP A 44 26.03 -42.39 18.93
C ASP A 44 24.74 -42.58 18.11
N ARG A 45 23.62 -42.01 18.58
CA ARG A 45 22.30 -42.10 17.93
C ARG A 45 21.48 -40.85 18.19
N LEU A 46 20.77 -40.37 17.16
CA LEU A 46 19.81 -39.26 17.26
C LEU A 46 18.42 -39.79 17.64
N ARG A 47 18.09 -39.77 18.93
CA ARG A 47 16.78 -40.14 19.46
C ARG A 47 16.02 -38.91 19.97
N SER A 48 14.71 -39.03 20.14
CA SER A 48 13.85 -38.02 20.78
C SER A 48 14.49 -37.51 22.08
N GLY A 49 14.63 -36.19 22.21
CA GLY A 49 15.32 -35.52 23.33
C GLY A 49 16.82 -35.28 23.12
N ALA A 50 17.42 -35.71 22.01
CA ALA A 50 18.83 -35.49 21.74
C ALA A 50 19.12 -34.13 21.08
N VAL A 51 20.25 -33.53 21.47
CA VAL A 51 20.92 -32.42 20.76
C VAL A 51 22.35 -32.86 20.47
N ALA A 52 22.64 -33.16 19.20
CA ALA A 52 23.91 -33.69 18.74
C ALA A 52 24.83 -32.58 18.22
N SER A 53 26.09 -32.62 18.64
CA SER A 53 27.18 -31.85 18.02
C SER A 53 27.63 -32.52 16.72
N MET A 54 28.12 -31.75 15.75
CA MET A 54 28.43 -32.26 14.41
C MET A 54 29.59 -33.28 14.36
N ASP A 55 30.43 -33.36 15.39
CA ASP A 55 31.48 -34.37 15.56
C ASP A 55 30.96 -35.74 16.07
N SER A 56 29.64 -35.88 16.22
CA SER A 56 29.00 -37.14 16.58
C SER A 56 29.21 -38.23 15.52
N PRO A 57 29.50 -39.50 15.90
CA PRO A 57 29.69 -40.60 14.95
C PRO A 57 28.42 -41.01 14.18
N VAL A 58 27.25 -40.47 14.54
CA VAL A 58 25.97 -40.67 13.83
C VAL A 58 25.92 -40.00 12.45
N PHE A 59 26.80 -39.04 12.18
CA PHE A 59 26.84 -38.29 10.92
C PHE A 59 27.84 -38.89 9.94
N GLU A 60 27.35 -39.29 8.77
CA GLU A 60 28.16 -39.81 7.67
C GLU A 60 28.50 -38.68 6.70
N PHE A 61 29.71 -38.16 6.79
CA PHE A 61 30.21 -37.10 5.91
C PHE A 61 30.92 -37.69 4.67
N GLN A 62 30.61 -37.16 3.50
CA GLN A 62 31.42 -37.42 2.29
C GLN A 62 32.76 -36.65 2.35
N PRO A 63 33.71 -36.88 1.43
CA PRO A 63 34.90 -36.04 1.35
C PRO A 63 34.55 -34.54 1.14
N GLY A 64 35.34 -33.63 1.75
CA GLY A 64 35.15 -32.18 1.63
C GLY A 64 34.64 -31.46 2.89
N TRP A 65 34.57 -32.16 4.03
CA TRP A 65 34.15 -31.58 5.32
C TRP A 65 35.31 -31.38 6.28
N GLN A 66 35.24 -30.31 7.07
CA GLN A 66 36.05 -30.06 8.26
C GLN A 66 35.10 -30.04 9.47
N VAL A 67 35.24 -31.01 10.37
CA VAL A 67 34.31 -31.23 11.48
C VAL A 67 35.03 -30.99 12.81
N SER A 68 34.36 -30.28 13.71
CA SER A 68 34.82 -29.98 15.05
C SER A 68 33.65 -29.92 16.04
N VAL A 69 33.97 -29.72 17.32
CA VAL A 69 32.98 -29.47 18.38
C VAL A 69 32.14 -28.20 18.14
N GLU A 70 32.67 -27.23 17.39
CA GLU A 70 31.96 -25.98 17.05
C GLU A 70 30.96 -26.16 15.90
N GLY A 71 31.13 -27.22 15.11
CA GLY A 71 30.31 -27.53 13.96
C GLY A 71 31.09 -28.17 12.80
N ALA A 72 30.37 -28.39 11.71
CA ALA A 72 30.88 -28.91 10.45
C ALA A 72 30.84 -27.81 9.38
N ASP A 73 31.96 -27.67 8.68
CA ASP A 73 32.13 -26.76 7.55
C ASP A 73 32.55 -27.51 6.30
N THR A 74 32.26 -26.93 5.14
CA THR A 74 32.63 -27.49 3.83
C THR A 74 33.83 -26.75 3.25
N THR A 75 34.63 -27.42 2.43
CA THR A 75 35.65 -26.77 1.59
C THR A 75 35.07 -26.34 0.24
N GLU A 76 35.66 -25.33 -0.39
CA GLU A 76 35.28 -24.94 -1.76
C GLU A 76 35.65 -26.08 -2.75
N PRO A 77 34.68 -26.62 -3.52
CA PRO A 77 34.96 -27.65 -4.52
C PRO A 77 35.52 -27.04 -5.82
N ASP A 78 36.09 -27.86 -6.70
CA ASP A 78 36.67 -27.41 -7.98
C ASP A 78 35.66 -26.71 -8.90
N GLN A 79 34.38 -27.10 -8.82
CA GLN A 79 33.29 -26.52 -9.62
C GLN A 79 32.12 -26.07 -8.73
N PRO A 80 32.23 -24.94 -8.02
CA PRO A 80 31.29 -24.50 -6.98
C PRO A 80 29.90 -24.08 -7.47
N TRP A 81 29.68 -24.08 -8.79
CA TRP A 81 28.39 -23.76 -9.42
C TRP A 81 27.65 -24.99 -9.94
N THR A 82 28.32 -26.13 -10.08
CA THR A 82 27.76 -27.37 -10.63
C THR A 82 27.92 -28.56 -9.69
N GLN A 83 28.70 -28.41 -8.62
CA GLN A 83 28.94 -29.44 -7.62
C GLN A 83 28.64 -28.89 -6.21
N PRO A 84 28.02 -29.69 -5.34
CA PRO A 84 27.81 -29.32 -3.94
C PRO A 84 29.16 -29.22 -3.22
N SER A 85 29.23 -28.36 -2.21
CA SER A 85 30.42 -28.19 -1.36
C SER A 85 30.58 -29.35 -0.38
N GLY A 86 29.48 -29.98 0.02
CA GLY A 86 29.53 -31.17 0.86
C GLY A 86 28.19 -31.89 0.92
N ARG A 87 28.23 -33.20 1.17
CA ARG A 87 27.05 -34.02 1.45
C ARG A 87 27.23 -34.77 2.76
N MET A 88 26.14 -34.91 3.51
CA MET A 88 26.07 -35.62 4.78
C MET A 88 24.78 -36.45 4.83
N ALA A 89 24.85 -37.64 5.41
CA ALA A 89 23.69 -38.48 5.70
C ALA A 89 23.66 -38.91 7.17
N PHE A 90 22.47 -39.16 7.71
CA PHE A 90 22.29 -39.71 9.05
C PHE A 90 20.87 -40.23 9.25
N GLN A 91 20.64 -40.97 10.34
CA GLN A 91 19.31 -41.41 10.76
C GLN A 91 18.89 -40.72 12.05
N TYR A 92 17.59 -40.44 12.20
CA TYR A 92 17.02 -40.03 13.48
C TYR A 92 15.75 -40.80 13.83
N SER A 93 15.43 -40.86 15.13
CA SER A 93 14.20 -41.44 15.66
C SER A 93 13.50 -40.45 16.59
N GLY A 94 12.40 -39.88 16.14
CA GLY A 94 11.58 -38.88 16.85
C GLY A 94 10.64 -38.20 15.87
N ARG A 95 9.98 -37.12 16.30
CA ARG A 95 8.96 -36.44 15.47
C ARG A 95 9.47 -35.20 14.78
N ASP A 96 10.20 -34.35 15.48
CA ASP A 96 10.71 -33.08 14.95
C ASP A 96 12.23 -33.16 14.81
N LEU A 97 12.74 -32.94 13.60
CA LEU A 97 14.17 -32.78 13.32
C LEU A 97 14.46 -31.30 13.07
N ALA A 98 15.43 -30.76 13.79
CA ALA A 98 15.96 -29.42 13.58
C ALA A 98 17.46 -29.44 13.32
N LEU A 99 17.93 -28.52 12.49
CA LEU A 99 19.35 -28.27 12.23
C LEU A 99 19.71 -26.88 12.73
N GLN A 100 20.86 -26.75 13.37
CA GLN A 100 21.44 -25.45 13.73
C GLN A 100 22.29 -24.97 12.56
N LEU A 101 21.81 -23.94 11.86
CA LEU A 101 22.45 -23.40 10.67
C LEU A 101 23.16 -22.08 10.97
N ALA A 102 24.27 -21.82 10.29
CA ALA A 102 24.93 -20.52 10.32
C ALA A 102 24.30 -19.59 9.26
N LEU A 103 23.58 -18.55 9.72
CA LEU A 103 22.98 -17.53 8.85
C LEU A 103 23.80 -16.24 8.91
N GLY A 104 24.18 -15.70 7.75
CA GLY A 104 25.09 -14.55 7.70
C GLY A 104 25.12 -13.82 6.36
N ASP A 105 26.17 -13.06 6.12
CA ASP A 105 26.32 -12.23 4.92
C ASP A 105 26.92 -12.96 3.70
N TYR A 106 27.23 -14.25 3.84
CA TYR A 106 27.72 -15.08 2.75
C TYR A 106 26.60 -15.84 2.03
N TRP A 107 26.65 -15.87 0.70
CA TRP A 107 25.67 -16.60 -0.11
C TRP A 107 25.96 -18.11 -0.13
N GLY A 108 25.13 -18.87 0.58
CA GLY A 108 25.08 -20.33 0.55
C GLY A 108 23.66 -20.85 0.73
N TYR A 109 23.46 -22.15 0.51
CA TYR A 109 22.16 -22.79 0.64
C TYR A 109 22.31 -24.29 0.89
N ILE A 110 21.26 -24.90 1.44
CA ILE A 110 21.18 -26.35 1.65
C ILE A 110 19.95 -26.95 0.99
N PHE A 111 20.07 -28.23 0.63
CA PHE A 111 18.97 -29.11 0.32
C PHE A 111 18.89 -30.22 1.38
N VAL A 112 17.66 -30.53 1.82
CA VAL A 112 17.40 -31.57 2.82
C VAL A 112 16.27 -32.48 2.33
N SER A 113 16.54 -33.77 2.31
CA SER A 113 15.53 -34.81 2.08
C SER A 113 15.46 -35.76 3.25
N VAL A 114 14.26 -36.27 3.52
CA VAL A 114 13.97 -37.27 4.54
C VAL A 114 13.17 -38.40 3.90
N ASP A 115 13.61 -39.64 4.06
CA ASP A 115 13.03 -40.84 3.45
C ASP A 115 12.84 -40.72 1.93
N GLY A 116 13.82 -40.12 1.25
CA GLY A 116 13.79 -39.88 -0.20
C GLY A 116 12.77 -38.82 -0.65
N ARG A 117 12.20 -38.04 0.27
CA ARG A 117 11.24 -36.96 0.00
C ARG A 117 11.77 -35.61 0.48
N PRO A 118 11.33 -34.47 -0.09
CA PRO A 118 11.68 -33.16 0.43
C PRO A 118 11.34 -33.02 1.92
N ALA A 119 12.25 -32.43 2.70
CA ALA A 119 12.01 -32.15 4.10
C ALA A 119 10.80 -31.19 4.26
N ASN A 120 9.74 -31.67 4.89
CA ASN A 120 8.39 -31.07 4.83
C ASN A 120 8.20 -29.77 5.63
N ARG A 121 9.26 -29.23 6.23
CA ARG A 121 9.27 -27.90 6.86
C ARG A 121 10.11 -26.87 6.11
N LEU A 122 10.73 -27.26 5.01
CA LEU A 122 11.46 -26.36 4.13
C LEU A 122 10.68 -26.09 2.84
N PRO A 123 10.83 -24.90 2.24
CA PRO A 123 10.25 -24.60 0.93
C PRO A 123 10.66 -25.61 -0.15
N VAL A 124 9.70 -26.01 -0.98
CA VAL A 124 9.94 -26.86 -2.17
C VAL A 124 9.58 -26.05 -3.41
N ILE A 125 10.55 -25.33 -3.97
CA ILE A 125 10.31 -24.41 -5.08
C ILE A 125 10.35 -25.18 -6.39
N ARG A 126 9.29 -25.07 -7.20
CA ARG A 126 9.18 -25.76 -8.49
C ARG A 126 10.38 -25.46 -9.39
N GLY A 127 11.08 -26.52 -9.81
CA GLY A 127 12.25 -26.45 -10.69
C GLY A 127 13.56 -26.17 -9.97
N ASN A 128 13.57 -26.05 -8.64
CA ASN A 128 14.77 -26.05 -7.82
C ASN A 128 15.06 -27.50 -7.39
N LEU A 129 16.05 -28.12 -7.99
CA LEU A 129 16.40 -29.52 -7.78
C LEU A 129 17.77 -29.59 -7.11
N ASP A 130 17.99 -30.64 -6.32
CA ASP A 130 19.32 -30.95 -5.78
C ASP A 130 20.28 -31.42 -6.88
N SER A 131 21.55 -31.68 -6.53
CA SER A 131 22.56 -32.17 -7.49
C SER A 131 22.26 -33.56 -8.08
N LEU A 132 21.27 -34.29 -7.56
CA LEU A 132 20.78 -35.56 -8.12
C LEU A 132 19.55 -35.38 -9.02
N GLY A 133 19.11 -34.14 -9.24
CA GLY A 133 17.94 -33.82 -10.04
C GLY A 133 16.62 -34.15 -9.33
N GLN A 134 16.62 -34.31 -8.01
CA GLN A 134 15.43 -34.61 -7.21
C GLN A 134 14.87 -33.34 -6.54
N PRO A 135 13.55 -33.25 -6.34
CA PRO A 135 12.98 -32.24 -5.45
C PRO A 135 13.48 -32.47 -4.03
N SER A 136 13.92 -31.40 -3.37
CA SER A 136 14.42 -31.46 -2.00
C SER A 136 14.01 -30.20 -1.23
N GLY A 137 13.97 -30.28 0.10
CA GLY A 137 13.63 -29.15 0.96
C GLY A 137 14.75 -28.11 0.90
N TYR A 138 14.43 -26.87 0.55
CA TYR A 138 15.42 -25.85 0.22
C TYR A 138 15.55 -24.78 1.30
N ARG A 139 16.78 -24.39 1.65
CA ARG A 139 17.02 -23.27 2.58
C ARG A 139 18.27 -22.45 2.20
N PRO A 140 18.10 -21.19 1.76
CA PRO A 140 19.19 -20.22 1.71
C PRO A 140 19.77 -19.92 3.11
N LEU A 141 21.04 -19.55 3.14
CA LEU A 141 21.78 -19.19 4.36
C LEU A 141 22.09 -17.69 4.44
N PHE A 142 21.71 -16.93 3.41
CA PHE A 142 21.99 -15.51 3.30
C PHE A 142 20.99 -14.67 4.12
N ALA A 143 21.47 -14.14 5.24
CA ALA A 143 20.80 -13.20 6.12
C ALA A 143 21.83 -12.21 6.72
N PRO A 144 22.25 -11.17 5.97
CA PRO A 144 23.26 -10.20 6.42
C PRO A 144 22.94 -9.51 7.76
N GLU A 145 21.66 -9.37 8.08
CA GLU A 145 21.15 -8.85 9.36
C GLU A 145 21.44 -9.77 10.56
N LYS A 146 21.81 -11.02 10.31
CA LYS A 146 22.21 -12.02 11.31
C LYS A 146 23.73 -12.18 11.39
N GLN A 147 24.50 -11.40 10.63
CA GLN A 147 25.96 -11.37 10.75
C GLN A 147 26.39 -10.60 12.00
N THR A 148 27.31 -11.18 12.78
CA THR A 148 27.88 -10.54 13.97
C THR A 148 29.40 -10.40 13.86
N ALA A 149 30.03 -9.67 14.79
CA ALA A 149 31.49 -9.60 14.87
C ALA A 149 32.16 -10.96 15.14
N ALA A 150 31.42 -11.92 15.74
CA ALA A 150 31.86 -13.29 15.96
C ALA A 150 31.54 -14.22 14.76
N GLY A 151 31.06 -13.67 13.64
CA GLY A 151 30.64 -14.41 12.46
C GLY A 151 29.12 -14.60 12.35
N PRO A 152 28.67 -15.52 11.49
CA PRO A 152 27.24 -15.78 11.25
C PRO A 152 26.56 -16.31 12.51
N ALA A 153 25.34 -15.83 12.78
CA ALA A 153 24.58 -16.25 13.95
C ALA A 153 24.02 -17.68 13.77
N PRO A 154 24.13 -18.54 14.80
CA PRO A 154 23.51 -19.86 14.78
C PRO A 154 22.00 -19.75 14.96
N GLU A 155 21.24 -20.45 14.12
CA GLU A 155 19.78 -20.51 14.22
C GLU A 155 19.27 -21.94 14.08
N TRP A 156 18.43 -22.35 15.03
CA TRP A 156 17.75 -23.65 14.96
C TRP A 156 16.56 -23.57 14.01
N ILE A 157 16.59 -24.39 12.96
CA ILE A 157 15.53 -24.50 11.96
C ILE A 157 14.98 -25.91 11.99
N VAL A 158 13.69 -26.05 12.29
CA VAL A 158 12.98 -27.33 12.14
C VAL A 158 12.86 -27.62 10.65
N VAL A 159 13.51 -28.69 10.18
CA VAL A 159 13.56 -29.07 8.76
C VAL A 159 12.54 -30.15 8.42
N HIS A 160 12.13 -30.96 9.40
CA HIS A 160 11.17 -32.04 9.17
C HIS A 160 10.30 -32.32 10.39
N ARG A 161 9.01 -32.63 10.15
CA ARG A 161 8.07 -33.19 11.13
C ARG A 161 7.51 -34.52 10.62
N ALA A 162 7.88 -35.62 11.25
CA ALA A 162 7.41 -36.96 10.96
C ALA A 162 6.03 -37.25 11.58
N SER A 163 5.36 -38.25 11.03
CA SER A 163 4.11 -38.80 11.58
C SER A 163 4.33 -40.00 12.51
N THR A 164 5.53 -40.58 12.44
CA THR A 164 6.01 -41.75 13.19
C THR A 164 7.34 -41.39 13.85
N ASP A 165 7.79 -42.18 14.81
CA ASP A 165 9.03 -41.89 15.54
C ASP A 165 10.30 -42.46 14.84
N GLY A 166 10.19 -42.94 13.60
CA GLY A 166 11.33 -43.42 12.80
C GLY A 166 11.67 -44.91 12.95
N PRO A 167 12.88 -45.33 12.53
CA PRO A 167 13.97 -44.47 12.02
C PRO A 167 13.62 -43.79 10.69
N HIS A 168 14.18 -42.61 10.49
CA HIS A 168 14.04 -41.80 9.28
C HIS A 168 15.43 -41.50 8.70
N ASP A 169 15.60 -41.71 7.40
CA ASP A 169 16.85 -41.47 6.68
C ASP A 169 16.92 -40.01 6.22
N VAL A 170 17.98 -39.30 6.57
CA VAL A 170 18.17 -37.89 6.22
C VAL A 170 19.38 -37.74 5.30
N ALA A 171 19.21 -36.98 4.23
CA ALA A 171 20.31 -36.52 3.39
C ALA A 171 20.34 -34.98 3.37
N VAL A 172 21.52 -34.42 3.63
CA VAL A 172 21.79 -32.98 3.59
C VAL A 172 22.85 -32.72 2.54
N GLU A 173 22.58 -31.77 1.67
CA GLU A 173 23.50 -31.30 0.63
C GLU A 173 23.73 -29.81 0.81
N VAL A 174 24.99 -29.41 0.96
CA VAL A 174 25.39 -28.03 1.17
C VAL A 174 26.01 -27.48 -0.11
N TRP A 175 25.55 -26.30 -0.51
CA TRP A 175 26.09 -25.53 -1.61
C TRP A 175 26.62 -24.21 -1.10
N ARG A 176 27.91 -24.01 -1.35
CA ARG A 176 28.63 -22.83 -0.88
C ARG A 176 28.57 -22.72 0.65
N GLY A 177 28.82 -21.52 1.18
CA GLY A 177 28.86 -21.30 2.63
C GLY A 177 30.13 -21.81 3.32
N TRP A 178 31.14 -22.23 2.56
CA TRP A 178 32.45 -22.61 3.12
C TRP A 178 33.06 -21.45 3.93
N GLY A 179 33.75 -21.81 5.02
CA GLY A 179 34.34 -20.84 5.93
C GLY A 179 33.33 -20.17 6.87
N GLN A 180 32.12 -20.70 7.01
CA GLN A 180 31.06 -20.16 7.86
C GLN A 180 30.61 -21.14 8.97
N THR A 181 31.15 -22.36 8.98
CA THR A 181 30.68 -23.46 9.85
C THR A 181 29.18 -23.68 9.68
N VAL A 182 28.79 -24.07 8.46
CA VAL A 182 27.39 -24.08 7.98
C VAL A 182 26.44 -24.86 8.89
N LEU A 183 26.86 -26.03 9.37
CA LEU A 183 26.08 -26.87 10.28
C LEU A 183 26.73 -26.86 11.67
N ARG A 184 25.97 -26.62 12.73
CA ARG A 184 26.51 -26.56 14.11
C ARG A 184 25.93 -27.61 15.05
N GLY A 185 24.77 -28.18 14.70
CA GLY A 185 24.14 -29.20 15.50
C GLY A 185 22.87 -29.75 14.87
N ALA A 186 22.41 -30.90 15.34
CA ALA A 186 21.10 -31.45 15.00
C ALA A 186 20.33 -31.76 16.29
N ALA A 187 19.04 -31.50 16.30
CA ALA A 187 18.19 -31.73 17.47
C ALA A 187 16.95 -32.53 17.07
N VAL A 188 16.55 -33.46 17.93
CA VAL A 188 15.35 -34.28 17.75
C VAL A 188 14.42 -34.05 18.93
N ASP A 189 13.21 -33.56 18.68
CA ASP A 189 12.19 -33.26 19.71
C ASP A 189 12.69 -32.39 20.89
N SER A 190 13.76 -31.63 20.67
CA SER A 190 14.49 -30.91 21.74
C SER A 190 14.48 -29.39 21.58
N ILE A 191 13.89 -28.87 20.50
CA ILE A 191 13.77 -27.44 20.29
C ILE A 191 12.53 -26.94 21.04
N PRO A 192 12.68 -26.03 22.03
CA PRO A 192 11.55 -25.49 22.76
C PRO A 192 10.58 -24.79 21.82
N SER A 193 9.27 -24.94 22.09
CA SER A 193 8.27 -24.16 21.35
C SER A 193 8.51 -22.67 21.62
N GLY A 194 8.71 -21.90 20.55
CA GLY A 194 8.84 -20.44 20.65
C GLY A 194 7.61 -19.77 21.27
N PRO A 195 7.70 -18.47 21.58
CA PRO A 195 6.58 -17.72 22.14
C PRO A 195 5.37 -17.83 21.21
N ARG A 196 4.18 -17.97 21.79
CA ARG A 196 2.95 -18.05 21.00
C ARG A 196 2.79 -16.78 20.18
N PRO A 197 2.28 -16.88 18.94
CA PRO A 197 2.11 -15.72 18.08
C PRO A 197 1.14 -14.71 18.71
N GLN A 198 1.41 -13.42 18.52
CA GLN A 198 0.63 -12.33 19.13
C GLN A 198 -0.59 -11.91 18.29
N TRP A 199 -0.61 -12.23 17.00
CA TRP A 199 -1.69 -11.85 16.08
C TRP A 199 -3.11 -12.24 16.54
N PRO A 200 -3.36 -13.37 17.24
CA PRO A 200 -4.71 -13.68 17.72
C PRO A 200 -5.22 -12.67 18.74
N ALA A 201 -4.36 -12.21 19.65
CA ALA A 201 -4.72 -11.15 20.59
C ALA A 201 -5.07 -9.85 19.85
N VAL A 202 -4.31 -9.50 18.83
CA VAL A 202 -4.56 -8.30 18.01
C VAL A 202 -5.89 -8.40 17.25
N LEU A 203 -6.19 -9.55 16.66
CA LEU A 203 -7.46 -9.81 15.99
C LEU A 203 -8.66 -9.67 16.95
N LEU A 204 -8.54 -10.25 18.15
CA LEU A 204 -9.56 -10.14 19.20
C LEU A 204 -9.73 -8.68 19.65
N ALA A 205 -8.63 -7.98 19.94
CA ALA A 205 -8.64 -6.58 20.35
C ALA A 205 -9.26 -5.66 19.30
N LEU A 206 -8.92 -5.84 18.01
CA LEU A 206 -9.50 -5.07 16.91
C LEU A 206 -10.99 -5.35 16.74
N THR A 207 -11.41 -6.60 16.87
CA THR A 207 -12.81 -6.99 16.79
C THR A 207 -13.60 -6.36 17.94
N GLY A 208 -13.08 -6.41 19.16
CA GLY A 208 -13.64 -5.73 20.32
C GLY A 208 -13.72 -4.21 20.12
N GLY A 209 -12.65 -3.59 19.62
CA GLY A 209 -12.60 -2.16 19.31
C GLY A 209 -13.66 -1.72 18.30
N TRP A 210 -13.80 -2.44 17.18
CA TRP A 210 -14.82 -2.14 16.16
C TRP A 210 -16.25 -2.34 16.68
N LEU A 211 -16.49 -3.36 17.51
CA LEU A 211 -17.78 -3.55 18.19
C LEU A 211 -18.10 -2.39 19.14
N ALA A 212 -17.12 -1.94 19.93
CA ALA A 212 -17.27 -0.80 20.84
C ALA A 212 -17.56 0.51 20.08
N ILE A 213 -16.82 0.78 19.00
CA ILE A 213 -17.07 1.94 18.13
C ILE A 213 -18.49 1.88 17.54
N THR A 214 -18.91 0.70 17.06
CA THR A 214 -20.25 0.50 16.48
C THR A 214 -21.33 0.70 17.53
N ALA A 215 -21.13 0.16 18.75
CA ALA A 215 -22.02 0.34 19.89
C ALA A 215 -22.18 1.82 20.24
N LEU A 216 -21.06 2.54 20.34
CA LEU A 216 -21.02 3.97 20.66
C LEU A 216 -21.74 4.81 19.60
N VAL A 217 -21.48 4.56 18.32
CA VAL A 217 -22.14 5.27 17.21
C VAL A 217 -23.66 5.05 17.24
N ARG A 218 -24.11 3.81 17.49
CA ARG A 218 -25.53 3.48 17.63
C ARG A 218 -26.15 4.11 18.88
N PHE A 219 -25.46 4.08 20.02
CA PHE A 219 -25.91 4.69 21.27
C PHE A 219 -26.12 6.21 21.12
N LEU A 220 -25.14 6.90 20.53
CA LEU A 220 -25.22 8.34 20.24
C LEU A 220 -26.33 8.65 19.22
N GLY A 221 -26.53 7.78 18.22
CA GLY A 221 -27.62 7.89 17.24
C GLY A 221 -29.01 7.72 17.86
N ASN A 222 -29.20 6.70 18.69
CA ASN A 222 -30.46 6.42 19.38
C ASN A 222 -30.81 7.51 20.39
N SER A 223 -29.83 8.01 21.15
CA SER A 223 -30.02 9.11 22.10
C SER A 223 -30.49 10.39 21.41
N ARG A 224 -30.01 10.66 20.20
CA ARG A 224 -30.48 11.79 19.37
C ARG A 224 -31.89 11.56 18.84
N ALA A 225 -32.21 10.35 18.38
CA ALA A 225 -33.54 10.00 17.90
C ALA A 225 -34.60 10.03 19.01
N ALA A 226 -34.25 9.63 20.23
CA ALA A 226 -35.11 9.71 21.41
C ALA A 226 -35.43 11.16 21.78
N LYS A 227 -34.42 12.05 21.81
CA LYS A 227 -34.61 13.50 22.04
C LYS A 227 -35.44 14.19 20.96
N PHE A 228 -35.41 13.71 19.72
CA PHE A 228 -36.23 14.23 18.64
C PHE A 228 -37.70 13.76 18.72
N ARG A 229 -37.94 12.54 19.22
CA ARG A 229 -39.28 11.96 19.35
C ARG A 229 -40.02 12.39 20.62
N SER A 230 -39.32 12.77 21.68
CA SER A 230 -39.96 13.23 22.91
C SER A 230 -40.62 14.60 22.79
N GLY A 231 -40.46 15.31 21.66
CA GLY A 231 -41.12 16.60 21.43
C GLY A 231 -40.71 17.71 22.42
N GLU A 232 -39.74 17.44 23.29
CA GLU A 232 -39.28 18.42 24.27
C GLU A 232 -38.61 19.57 23.53
N PRO A 233 -39.05 20.82 23.76
CA PRO A 233 -38.30 21.99 23.32
C PRO A 233 -36.89 21.85 23.87
N THR A 234 -35.89 22.12 23.03
CA THR A 234 -34.47 22.14 23.37
C THR A 234 -34.08 23.29 24.32
N ALA A 235 -34.88 23.51 25.36
CA ALA A 235 -34.78 24.64 26.27
C ALA A 235 -34.59 24.29 27.75
N SER A 236 -34.79 23.06 28.25
CA SER A 236 -34.77 22.86 29.72
C SER A 236 -33.89 21.75 30.30
N ALA A 237 -33.41 20.76 29.57
CA ALA A 237 -32.57 19.70 30.16
C ALA A 237 -31.06 19.97 30.00
N GLY A 238 -30.57 20.98 30.71
CA GLY A 238 -29.14 21.33 30.79
C GLY A 238 -28.82 22.59 31.62
N HIS A 239 -29.76 23.08 32.41
CA HIS A 239 -29.57 24.24 33.30
C HIS A 239 -29.27 23.81 34.74
N THR A 240 -28.29 22.94 35.00
CA THR A 240 -27.80 22.68 36.36
C THR A 240 -26.51 21.86 36.35
N LEU A 241 -25.41 22.41 35.82
CA LEU A 241 -24.04 22.06 36.25
C LEU A 241 -22.93 22.96 35.66
N LEU A 242 -23.25 23.87 34.73
CA LEU A 242 -22.39 25.01 34.37
C LEU A 242 -23.22 26.29 34.41
N GLY A 243 -23.76 26.58 35.59
CA GLY A 243 -24.37 27.85 35.91
C GLY A 243 -23.28 28.88 36.19
N ASN A 244 -23.16 29.84 35.26
CA ASN A 244 -22.85 31.23 35.56
C ASN A 244 -21.37 31.62 35.78
N ARG A 245 -20.63 31.78 34.67
CA ARG A 245 -19.85 32.97 34.27
C ARG A 245 -19.06 32.62 33.00
N ASP A 246 -18.99 33.54 32.04
CA ASP A 246 -18.13 33.54 30.83
C ASP A 246 -18.65 33.04 29.46
N SER A 247 -19.97 32.92 29.23
CA SER A 247 -20.47 32.55 27.89
C SER A 247 -20.74 33.72 26.93
N GLY A 248 -20.60 34.98 27.37
CA GLY A 248 -20.72 36.14 26.48
C GLY A 248 -19.49 36.34 25.60
N ILE A 249 -18.30 36.27 26.20
CA ILE A 249 -17.02 36.43 25.49
C ILE A 249 -16.79 35.27 24.53
N VAL A 250 -17.00 34.02 24.96
CA VAL A 250 -16.79 32.85 24.08
C VAL A 250 -17.74 32.87 22.88
N GLN A 251 -19.00 33.27 23.07
CA GLN A 251 -19.95 33.40 21.96
C GLN A 251 -19.67 34.61 21.06
N VAL A 252 -19.18 35.73 21.61
CA VAL A 252 -18.74 36.90 20.84
C VAL A 252 -17.48 36.59 20.05
N TRP A 253 -16.49 35.92 20.64
CA TRP A 253 -15.29 35.45 19.94
C TRP A 253 -15.64 34.40 18.90
N ALA A 254 -16.53 33.45 19.20
CA ALA A 254 -17.06 32.49 18.23
C ALA A 254 -17.76 33.17 17.05
N ARG A 255 -18.64 34.15 17.32
CA ARG A 255 -19.31 34.93 16.27
C ARG A 255 -18.31 35.79 15.50
N ARG A 256 -17.31 36.40 16.15
CA ARG A 256 -16.27 37.20 15.50
C ARG A 256 -15.39 36.34 14.59
N ILE A 257 -14.99 35.15 15.06
CA ILE A 257 -14.28 34.14 14.26
C ILE A 257 -15.14 33.69 13.08
N PHE A 258 -16.43 33.42 13.29
CA PHE A 258 -17.39 33.03 12.24
C PHE A 258 -17.68 34.14 11.22
N THR A 259 -17.71 35.41 11.65
CA THR A 259 -17.77 36.55 10.72
C THR A 259 -16.46 36.71 9.95
N LEU A 260 -15.30 36.50 10.60
CA LEU A 260 -13.99 36.50 9.94
C LEU A 260 -13.81 35.32 8.96
N GLU A 261 -14.50 34.19 9.16
CA GLU A 261 -14.53 33.05 8.23
C GLU A 261 -15.11 33.40 6.85
N HIS A 262 -16.01 34.39 6.78
CA HIS A 262 -16.69 34.81 5.53
C HIS A 262 -16.02 35.99 4.82
N PHE A 263 -15.04 36.64 5.45
CA PHE A 263 -14.46 37.90 4.93
C PHE A 263 -13.35 37.74 3.89
N LEU A 264 -12.80 36.53 3.71
CA LEU A 264 -11.71 36.29 2.77
C LEU A 264 -12.20 35.59 1.48
N PRO A 265 -12.22 36.32 0.35
CA PRO A 265 -12.46 35.76 -0.98
C PRO A 265 -11.59 34.53 -1.27
N TRP A 266 -12.10 33.64 -2.13
CA TRP A 266 -11.42 32.39 -2.51
C TRP A 266 -10.01 32.62 -3.03
N ASN A 267 -9.82 33.64 -3.89
CA ASN A 267 -8.53 34.02 -4.47
C ASN A 267 -7.49 34.37 -3.39
N ILE A 268 -7.88 35.11 -2.34
CA ILE A 268 -6.93 35.45 -1.27
C ILE A 268 -6.62 34.20 -0.44
N SER A 269 -7.60 33.34 -0.17
CA SER A 269 -7.38 32.08 0.55
C SER A 269 -6.43 31.15 -0.21
N VAL A 270 -6.56 31.08 -1.54
CA VAL A 270 -5.63 30.34 -2.41
C VAL A 270 -4.25 30.99 -2.42
N GLY A 271 -4.16 32.33 -2.50
CA GLY A 271 -2.90 33.05 -2.42
C GLY A 271 -2.15 32.79 -1.11
N LEU A 272 -2.87 32.78 0.03
CA LEU A 272 -2.33 32.40 1.33
C LEU A 272 -1.84 30.95 1.35
N ALA A 273 -2.62 30.02 0.78
CA ALA A 273 -2.21 28.62 0.68
C ALA A 273 -0.93 28.46 -0.17
N VAL A 274 -0.83 29.15 -1.30
CA VAL A 274 0.38 29.14 -2.15
C VAL A 274 1.58 29.71 -1.41
N ALA A 275 1.43 30.87 -0.76
CA ALA A 275 2.48 31.47 0.05
C ALA A 275 2.93 30.54 1.19
N SER A 276 1.98 29.87 1.84
CA SER A 276 2.26 28.93 2.93
C SER A 276 3.04 27.69 2.46
N VAL A 277 2.70 27.13 1.28
CA VAL A 277 3.43 26.02 0.67
C VAL A 277 4.83 26.44 0.26
N ALA A 278 4.96 27.63 -0.36
CA ALA A 278 6.26 28.19 -0.73
C ALA A 278 7.16 28.42 0.49
N MET A 279 6.60 28.95 1.57
CA MET A 279 7.32 29.17 2.83
C MET A 279 7.71 27.86 3.50
N THR A 280 6.83 26.85 3.50
CA THR A 280 7.14 25.50 4.00
C THR A 280 8.26 24.85 3.19
N GLY A 281 8.21 24.97 1.86
CA GLY A 281 9.25 24.48 0.96
C GLY A 281 10.59 25.20 1.16
N ALA A 282 10.57 26.53 1.27
CA ALA A 282 11.77 27.33 1.57
C ALA A 282 12.37 26.96 2.93
N GLY A 283 11.55 26.74 3.95
CA GLY A 283 11.99 26.25 5.26
C GLY A 283 12.63 24.87 5.17
N THR A 284 12.07 23.98 4.36
CA THR A 284 12.63 22.63 4.13
C THR A 284 13.98 22.70 3.41
N LEU A 285 14.10 23.53 2.37
CA LEU A 285 15.36 23.71 1.63
C LEU A 285 16.44 24.38 2.49
N ALA A 286 16.07 25.36 3.31
CA ALA A 286 16.98 26.07 4.20
C ALA A 286 17.23 25.33 5.53
N GLN A 287 16.64 24.15 5.74
CA GLN A 287 16.64 23.42 7.03
C GLN A 287 16.21 24.31 8.22
N SER A 288 15.29 25.25 7.96
CA SER A 288 14.74 26.20 8.93
C SER A 288 13.38 25.75 9.42
N TRP A 289 13.36 25.18 10.63
CA TRP A 289 12.12 24.75 11.29
C TRP A 289 11.16 25.93 11.52
N LEU A 290 11.67 27.13 11.83
CA LEU A 290 10.84 28.30 12.09
C LEU A 290 10.06 28.72 10.84
N LEU A 291 10.72 28.71 9.68
CA LEU A 291 10.10 29.08 8.41
C LEU A 291 9.10 28.00 7.96
N ALA A 292 9.45 26.73 8.16
CA ALA A 292 8.57 25.61 7.87
C ALA A 292 7.31 25.62 8.75
N ASP A 293 7.46 25.79 10.06
CA ASP A 293 6.36 25.84 11.03
C ASP A 293 5.47 27.05 10.79
N ALA A 294 6.04 28.23 10.49
CA ALA A 294 5.25 29.39 10.10
C ALA A 294 4.41 29.11 8.84
N GLY A 295 4.96 28.36 7.88
CA GLY A 295 4.26 27.94 6.66
C GLY A 295 3.09 27.02 7.00
N LEU A 296 3.34 26.00 7.80
CA LEU A 296 2.32 25.05 8.24
C LEU A 296 1.21 25.71 9.08
N VAL A 297 1.54 26.69 9.92
CA VAL A 297 0.56 27.45 10.70
C VAL A 297 -0.34 28.29 9.80
N LEU A 298 0.23 28.99 8.81
CA LEU A 298 -0.55 29.76 7.82
C LEU A 298 -1.44 28.83 6.98
N LEU A 299 -0.91 27.69 6.55
CA LEU A 299 -1.68 26.67 5.84
C LEU A 299 -2.81 26.11 6.72
N GLY A 300 -2.54 25.91 8.01
CA GLY A 300 -3.52 25.47 9.01
C GLY A 300 -4.67 26.44 9.17
N PHE A 301 -4.37 27.75 9.21
CA PHE A 301 -5.38 28.80 9.24
C PHE A 301 -6.25 28.81 7.98
N ALA A 302 -5.64 28.69 6.79
CA ALA A 302 -6.37 28.57 5.54
C ALA A 302 -7.22 27.28 5.48
N GLY A 303 -6.65 26.17 5.95
CA GLY A 303 -7.26 24.84 5.99
C GLY A 303 -8.44 24.72 6.96
N LEU A 304 -8.37 25.37 8.13
CA LEU A 304 -9.47 25.39 9.10
C LEU A 304 -10.74 25.98 8.47
N ARG A 305 -10.57 27.05 7.68
CA ARG A 305 -11.65 27.69 6.93
C ARG A 305 -12.11 26.87 5.74
N ARG A 306 -11.16 26.35 4.96
CA ARG A 306 -11.42 25.57 3.75
C ARG A 306 -10.54 24.30 3.75
N PRO A 307 -11.07 23.15 4.22
CA PRO A 307 -10.32 21.89 4.30
C PRO A 307 -9.74 21.43 2.95
N THR A 308 -10.34 21.90 1.84
CA THR A 308 -9.84 21.69 0.48
C THR A 308 -8.46 22.28 0.24
N LEU A 309 -8.09 23.39 0.88
CA LEU A 309 -6.78 24.01 0.74
C LEU A 309 -5.69 23.16 1.41
N TRP A 310 -5.95 22.67 2.62
CA TRP A 310 -5.02 21.77 3.31
C TRP A 310 -4.85 20.44 2.56
N THR A 311 -5.97 19.82 2.18
CA THR A 311 -5.95 18.55 1.44
C THR A 311 -5.30 18.72 0.06
N GLY A 312 -5.52 19.87 -0.60
CA GLY A 312 -4.86 20.22 -1.85
C GLY A 312 -3.34 20.40 -1.68
N ALA A 313 -2.90 21.08 -0.63
CA ALA A 313 -1.48 21.23 -0.33
C ALA A 313 -0.79 19.88 -0.03
N LEU A 314 -1.46 18.98 0.69
CA LEU A 314 -0.99 17.60 0.86
C LEU A 314 -0.86 16.87 -0.48
N LEU A 315 -1.89 16.95 -1.35
CA LEU A 315 -1.85 16.33 -2.69
C LEU A 315 -0.75 16.91 -3.58
N PHE A 316 -0.48 18.21 -3.49
CA PHE A 316 0.67 18.85 -4.13
C PHE A 316 1.99 18.33 -3.57
N GLY A 317 2.06 18.14 -2.24
CA GLY A 317 3.24 17.71 -1.50
C GLY A 317 3.56 16.21 -1.59
N LEU A 318 2.64 15.36 -2.09
CA LEU A 318 2.84 13.91 -2.16
C LEU A 318 4.16 13.45 -2.81
N PRO A 319 4.62 14.00 -3.94
CA PRO A 319 5.83 13.49 -4.59
C PRO A 319 7.13 13.92 -3.88
N PHE A 320 7.01 14.67 -2.79
CA PHE A 320 8.14 15.09 -1.94
C PHE A 320 8.21 14.29 -0.63
N TYR A 321 7.47 13.18 -0.48
CA TYR A 321 7.39 12.43 0.78
C TYR A 321 8.73 11.89 1.31
N LEU A 322 9.74 11.77 0.45
CA LEU A 322 11.12 11.40 0.82
C LEU A 322 11.91 12.55 1.46
N HIS A 323 11.37 13.77 1.44
CA HIS A 323 11.95 14.95 2.06
C HIS A 323 11.16 15.29 3.34
N PRO A 324 11.65 14.91 4.52
CA PRO A 324 10.98 15.21 5.77
C PRO A 324 10.97 16.71 6.04
N LEU A 325 9.89 17.20 6.66
CA LEU A 325 9.74 18.60 7.02
C LEU A 325 10.51 18.86 8.33
N PRO A 326 11.43 19.84 8.38
CA PRO A 326 12.02 20.27 9.63
C PRO A 326 10.92 20.97 10.44
N ILE A 327 10.53 20.37 11.56
CA ILE A 327 9.50 20.93 12.43
C ILE A 327 10.07 20.98 13.83
N LEU A 328 9.91 22.09 14.55
CA LEU A 328 10.56 22.29 15.85
C LEU A 328 12.12 22.16 15.81
N PRO A 329 12.84 22.63 16.85
CA PRO A 329 14.28 22.49 16.92
C PRO A 329 14.74 21.01 16.92
N GLY A 330 15.58 20.65 15.94
CA GLY A 330 16.23 19.33 15.87
C GLY A 330 15.29 18.15 15.56
N ARG A 331 14.05 18.41 15.13
CA ARG A 331 13.09 17.36 14.78
C ARG A 331 12.68 17.48 13.30
N SER A 332 12.39 16.35 12.69
CA SER A 332 11.82 16.29 11.36
C SER A 332 10.77 15.18 11.31
N LEU A 333 9.67 15.46 10.62
CA LEU A 333 8.59 14.49 10.42
C LEU A 333 8.31 14.29 8.94
N ASN A 334 7.80 13.12 8.60
CA ASN A 334 7.43 12.82 7.23
C ASN A 334 6.30 13.76 6.77
N LEU A 335 6.41 14.30 5.54
CA LEU A 335 5.43 15.23 4.97
C LEU A 335 4.02 14.65 4.97
N ILE A 336 3.87 13.35 4.64
CA ILE A 336 2.55 12.69 4.61
C ILE A 336 1.95 12.64 6.02
N GLU A 337 2.75 12.33 7.03
CA GLU A 337 2.28 12.29 8.42
C GLU A 337 1.83 13.67 8.89
N VAL A 338 2.62 14.72 8.63
CA VAL A 338 2.24 16.11 8.94
C VAL A 338 0.95 16.49 8.24
N GLY A 339 0.83 16.21 6.94
CA GLY A 339 -0.36 16.54 6.17
C GLY A 339 -1.60 15.75 6.59
N VAL A 340 -1.47 14.45 6.88
CA VAL A 340 -2.61 13.61 7.29
C VAL A 340 -3.04 13.93 8.71
N TYR A 341 -2.11 13.95 9.68
CA TYR A 341 -2.43 14.22 11.08
C TYR A 341 -2.90 15.66 11.28
N GLY A 342 -2.22 16.63 10.66
CA GLY A 342 -2.64 18.03 10.71
C GLY A 342 -4.02 18.23 10.07
N GLY A 343 -4.30 17.58 8.93
CA GLY A 343 -5.61 17.67 8.29
C GLY A 343 -6.73 17.07 9.12
N MET A 344 -6.48 15.93 9.75
CA MET A 344 -7.42 15.30 10.69
C MET A 344 -7.65 16.16 11.93
N ALA A 345 -6.60 16.77 12.48
CA ALA A 345 -6.72 17.71 13.59
C ALA A 345 -7.58 18.92 13.20
N LEU A 346 -7.39 19.49 12.01
CA LEU A 346 -8.21 20.61 11.52
C LEU A 346 -9.68 20.23 11.35
N ILE A 347 -9.97 19.05 10.80
CA ILE A 347 -11.36 18.55 10.69
C ILE A 347 -11.97 18.37 12.09
N LEU A 348 -11.20 17.82 13.04
CA LEU A 348 -11.66 17.62 14.41
C LEU A 348 -11.93 18.95 15.11
N VAL A 349 -11.02 19.90 15.03
CA VAL A 349 -11.17 21.26 15.58
C VAL A 349 -12.39 21.93 14.97
N ARG A 350 -12.53 21.89 13.64
CA ARG A 350 -13.71 22.40 12.93
C ARG A 350 -15.00 21.72 13.41
N PHE A 351 -14.98 20.41 13.62
CA PHE A 351 -16.14 19.67 14.10
C PHE A 351 -16.53 20.07 15.53
N ILE A 352 -15.57 20.18 16.45
CA ILE A 352 -15.80 20.56 17.85
C ILE A 352 -16.28 22.01 17.94
N ILE A 353 -15.58 22.94 17.27
CA ILE A 353 -15.89 24.38 17.29
C ILE A 353 -17.23 24.63 16.59
N LEU A 354 -17.44 24.15 15.36
CA LEU A 354 -18.68 24.44 14.62
C LEU A 354 -19.91 23.74 15.22
N ARG A 355 -19.81 22.52 15.78
CA ARG A 355 -20.96 21.85 16.42
C ARG A 355 -21.19 22.30 17.85
N GLY A 356 -20.14 22.70 18.58
CA GLY A 356 -20.26 23.19 19.96
C GLY A 356 -20.86 24.59 20.04
N LEU A 357 -20.58 25.45 19.05
CA LEU A 357 -20.98 26.86 19.05
C LEU A 357 -22.29 27.13 18.30
N LEU A 358 -22.58 26.37 17.25
CA LEU A 358 -23.82 26.51 16.48
C LEU A 358 -24.74 25.35 16.87
N ARG A 359 -25.67 25.59 17.81
CA ARG A 359 -26.81 24.70 18.13
C ARG A 359 -27.78 24.57 16.93
N SER A 360 -27.30 24.49 15.69
CA SER A 360 -28.12 24.54 14.50
C SER A 360 -27.78 23.47 13.47
N SER A 361 -28.86 22.82 13.07
CA SER A 361 -29.13 22.05 11.87
C SER A 361 -28.75 20.57 11.86
N GLU A 362 -29.77 19.80 11.49
CA GLU A 362 -29.91 18.36 11.35
C GLU A 362 -28.97 17.71 10.31
N GLN A 363 -27.69 18.10 10.27
CA GLN A 363 -26.74 17.36 9.47
C GLN A 363 -26.49 16.00 10.12
N LYS A 364 -27.26 14.99 9.68
CA LYS A 364 -27.06 13.59 10.03
C LYS A 364 -25.56 13.26 9.90
N PRO A 365 -24.94 12.65 10.93
CA PRO A 365 -23.61 12.07 10.75
C PRO A 365 -23.72 11.12 9.56
N SER A 366 -22.94 11.35 8.49
CA SER A 366 -23.01 10.44 7.35
C SER A 366 -22.15 9.26 7.72
N ALA A 367 -22.73 8.08 7.63
CA ALA A 367 -21.98 6.86 7.77
C ALA A 367 -20.89 6.83 6.69
N LEU A 368 -19.74 6.28 7.06
CA LEU A 368 -18.76 5.78 6.10
C LEU A 368 -19.46 4.77 5.20
N ASP A 369 -19.21 4.85 3.90
CA ASP A 369 -19.77 3.90 2.94
C ASP A 369 -19.09 2.52 3.05
N THR A 370 -19.56 1.55 2.25
CA THR A 370 -18.98 0.19 2.25
C THR A 370 -17.52 0.17 1.83
N ARG A 371 -17.05 1.08 0.97
CA ARG A 371 -15.65 1.12 0.53
C ARG A 371 -14.74 1.56 1.67
N HIS A 372 -15.13 2.61 2.40
CA HIS A 372 -14.40 3.05 3.58
C HIS A 372 -14.35 1.94 4.62
N ARG A 373 -15.48 1.30 4.92
CA ARG A 373 -15.52 0.16 5.87
C ARG A 373 -14.58 -0.96 5.44
N LEU A 374 -14.65 -1.36 4.17
CA LEU A 374 -13.80 -2.41 3.62
C LEU A 374 -12.31 -2.04 3.67
N PHE A 375 -11.98 -0.79 3.37
CA PHE A 375 -10.61 -0.29 3.48
C PHE A 375 -10.12 -0.28 4.93
N PHE A 376 -10.96 0.09 5.89
CA PHE A 376 -10.60 0.00 7.32
C PHE A 376 -10.47 -1.43 7.83
N ILE A 377 -11.24 -2.39 7.28
CA ILE A 377 -11.04 -3.82 7.52
C ILE A 377 -9.67 -4.24 6.97
N LEU A 378 -9.30 -3.81 5.76
CA LEU A 378 -7.98 -4.08 5.18
C LEU A 378 -6.85 -3.49 6.03
N VAL A 379 -6.96 -2.24 6.49
CA VAL A 379 -5.98 -1.60 7.40
C VAL A 379 -5.86 -2.34 8.74
N SER A 380 -7.00 -2.82 9.27
CA SER A 380 -7.04 -3.62 10.50
C SER A 380 -6.38 -4.99 10.29
N PHE A 381 -6.67 -5.63 9.16
CA PHE A 381 -6.09 -6.93 8.81
C PHE A 381 -4.58 -6.84 8.56
N ALA A 382 -4.11 -5.73 7.96
CA ALA A 382 -2.69 -5.46 7.85
C ALA A 382 -1.99 -5.37 9.21
N LEU A 383 -2.65 -4.83 10.25
CA LEU A 383 -2.13 -4.84 11.62
C LEU A 383 -2.06 -6.26 12.19
N VAL A 384 -3.06 -7.11 11.92
CA VAL A 384 -3.01 -8.53 12.33
C VAL A 384 -1.81 -9.23 11.68
N ALA A 385 -1.59 -9.02 10.37
CA ALA A 385 -0.44 -9.56 9.65
C ALA A 385 0.90 -9.02 10.20
N THR A 386 0.97 -7.75 10.60
CA THR A 386 2.16 -7.17 11.26
C THR A 386 2.59 -7.95 12.51
N PHE A 387 1.64 -8.39 13.34
CA PHE A 387 1.94 -9.18 14.56
C PHE A 387 2.08 -10.68 14.31
N ALA A 388 1.93 -11.11 13.05
CA ALA A 388 2.28 -12.45 12.59
C ALA A 388 3.64 -12.49 11.87
N ALA A 389 4.18 -11.33 11.49
CA ALA A 389 5.44 -11.19 10.79
C ALA A 389 6.64 -11.57 11.67
N GLU A 390 7.69 -12.10 11.05
CA GLU A 390 8.97 -12.40 11.73
C GLU A 390 9.64 -11.11 12.21
N GLN A 391 9.72 -10.10 11.32
CA GLN A 391 10.28 -8.78 11.60
C GLN A 391 9.15 -7.79 11.94
N GLN A 392 8.65 -7.87 13.19
CA GLN A 392 7.49 -7.09 13.64
C GLN A 392 7.74 -5.56 13.65
N SER A 393 8.97 -5.12 13.95
CA SER A 393 9.29 -3.69 14.06
C SER A 393 9.19 -2.96 12.72
N VAL A 394 9.76 -3.55 11.66
CA VAL A 394 9.66 -3.03 10.29
C VAL A 394 8.24 -3.18 9.74
N ALA A 395 7.54 -4.26 10.08
CA ALA A 395 6.13 -4.44 9.72
C ALA A 395 5.22 -3.37 10.34
N LEU A 396 5.46 -2.99 11.60
CA LEU A 396 4.70 -1.94 12.27
C LEU A 396 5.00 -0.56 11.66
N ARG A 397 6.25 -0.32 11.26
CA ARG A 397 6.64 0.87 10.52
C ARG A 397 5.85 0.99 9.22
N GLU A 398 5.84 -0.03 8.38
CA GLU A 398 5.10 0.02 7.11
C GLU A 398 3.58 0.09 7.32
N TRP A 399 3.03 -0.66 8.28
CA TRP A 399 1.63 -0.52 8.65
C TRP A 399 1.26 0.93 8.99
N ARG A 400 2.09 1.60 9.81
CA ARG A 400 1.88 2.99 10.21
C ARG A 400 2.01 3.96 9.04
N THR A 401 3.08 3.84 8.24
CA THR A 401 3.40 4.83 7.18
C THR A 401 2.58 4.64 5.91
N VAL A 402 2.20 3.41 5.57
CA VAL A 402 1.46 3.07 4.35
C VAL A 402 -0.03 2.92 4.69
N PHE A 403 -0.41 1.91 5.48
CA PHE A 403 -1.81 1.53 5.68
C PHE A 403 -2.58 2.53 6.56
N LEU A 404 -2.06 2.87 7.73
CA LEU A 404 -2.72 3.79 8.66
C LEU A 404 -2.79 5.21 8.08
N SER A 405 -1.69 5.73 7.53
CA SER A 405 -1.67 7.03 6.85
C SER A 405 -2.71 7.10 5.73
N ALA A 406 -2.82 6.05 4.90
CA ALA A 406 -3.84 5.99 3.85
C ALA A 406 -5.26 5.91 4.42
N GLY A 407 -5.48 5.17 5.51
CA GLY A 407 -6.76 5.09 6.24
C GLY A 407 -7.21 6.45 6.75
N LEU A 408 -6.31 7.17 7.41
CA LEU A 408 -6.57 8.51 7.92
C LEU A 408 -6.74 9.52 6.77
N PHE A 409 -5.98 9.38 5.68
CA PHE A 409 -6.19 10.18 4.48
C PHE A 409 -7.58 9.94 3.85
N ALA A 410 -8.10 8.71 3.87
CA ALA A 410 -9.46 8.42 3.42
C ALA A 410 -10.51 9.20 4.22
N LEU A 411 -10.34 9.29 5.55
CA LEU A 411 -11.22 10.09 6.42
C LEU A 411 -11.07 11.59 6.18
N LEU A 412 -9.83 12.07 6.01
CA LEU A 412 -9.54 13.46 5.66
C LEU A 412 -10.23 13.84 4.35
N LEU A 413 -10.05 13.04 3.30
CA LEU A 413 -10.67 13.25 2.00
C LEU A 413 -12.20 13.25 2.09
N HIS A 414 -12.79 12.29 2.80
CA HIS A 414 -14.24 12.22 3.03
C HIS A 414 -14.75 13.46 3.75
N GLY A 415 -14.07 13.89 4.82
CA GLY A 415 -14.42 15.10 5.57
C GLY A 415 -14.29 16.38 4.75
N THR A 416 -13.26 16.47 3.91
CA THR A 416 -13.02 17.59 3.00
C THR A 416 -14.10 17.70 1.93
N LEU A 417 -14.39 16.61 1.22
CA LEU A 417 -15.40 16.59 0.15
C LEU A 417 -16.81 16.85 0.70
N ARG A 418 -17.12 16.38 1.91
CA ARG A 418 -18.39 16.67 2.59
C ARG A 418 -18.52 18.14 3.00
N SER A 419 -17.42 18.75 3.43
CA SER A 419 -17.42 20.14 3.90
C SER A 419 -17.44 21.15 2.75
N ALA A 420 -17.19 20.70 1.52
CA ALA A 420 -17.23 21.54 0.34
C ALA A 420 -18.67 21.87 -0.07
N ALA A 421 -18.94 23.16 -0.33
CA ALA A 421 -20.24 23.61 -0.84
C ALA A 421 -20.50 23.08 -2.26
N ASP A 422 -19.46 23.04 -3.10
CA ASP A 422 -19.48 22.44 -4.42
C ASP A 422 -18.48 21.28 -4.48
N GLY A 423 -19.01 20.06 -4.48
CA GLY A 423 -18.21 18.84 -4.52
C GLY A 423 -17.44 18.69 -5.84
N LYS A 424 -17.95 19.20 -6.97
CA LYS A 424 -17.26 19.12 -8.26
C LYS A 424 -16.08 20.09 -8.27
N ALA A 425 -16.29 21.34 -7.87
CA ALA A 425 -15.21 22.31 -7.75
C ALA A 425 -14.11 21.84 -6.80
N ALA A 426 -14.47 21.22 -5.67
CA ALA A 426 -13.51 20.62 -4.75
C ALA A 426 -12.71 19.49 -5.40
N ARG A 427 -13.36 18.53 -6.07
CA ARG A 427 -12.67 17.45 -6.80
C ARG A 427 -11.71 18.00 -7.86
N THR A 428 -12.17 18.98 -8.65
CA THR A 428 -11.33 19.63 -9.68
C THR A 428 -10.13 20.33 -9.06
N PHE A 429 -10.32 21.07 -7.97
CA PHE A 429 -9.23 21.75 -7.26
C PHE A 429 -8.19 20.75 -6.74
N LEU A 430 -8.64 19.69 -6.06
CA LEU A 430 -7.75 18.64 -5.54
C LEU A 430 -6.98 17.94 -6.67
N ALA A 431 -7.64 17.63 -7.79
CA ALA A 431 -6.97 17.06 -8.96
C ALA A 431 -5.91 18.01 -9.55
N LEU A 432 -6.20 19.32 -9.64
CA LEU A 432 -5.24 20.32 -10.12
C LEU A 432 -4.05 20.48 -9.16
N CYS A 433 -4.24 20.43 -7.85
CA CYS A 433 -3.14 20.45 -6.89
C CYS A 433 -2.23 19.23 -7.02
N TRP A 434 -2.82 18.04 -7.17
CA TRP A 434 -2.06 16.81 -7.43
C TRP A 434 -1.27 16.88 -8.75
N LEU A 435 -1.92 17.38 -9.82
CA LEU A 435 -1.26 17.63 -11.11
C LEU A 435 -0.14 18.66 -11.02
N ALA A 436 -0.29 19.70 -10.20
CA ALA A 436 0.74 20.70 -9.99
C ALA A 436 1.98 20.12 -9.28
N GLY A 437 1.78 19.23 -8.30
CA GLY A 437 2.88 18.49 -7.67
C GLY A 437 3.60 17.59 -8.69
N GLY A 438 2.85 16.85 -9.51
CA GLY A 438 3.40 16.05 -10.61
C GLY A 438 4.18 16.87 -11.64
N ALA A 439 3.66 18.04 -12.03
CA ALA A 439 4.32 18.95 -12.95
C ALA A 439 5.63 19.50 -12.37
N PHE A 440 5.64 19.86 -11.08
CA PHE A 440 6.84 20.35 -10.42
C PHE A 440 7.96 19.30 -10.45
N VAL A 441 7.69 18.06 -10.03
CA VAL A 441 8.70 17.01 -10.01
C VAL A 441 9.11 16.57 -11.42
N ALA A 442 8.20 16.67 -12.39
CA ALA A 442 8.54 16.49 -13.80
C ALA A 442 9.50 17.57 -14.29
N CYS A 443 9.25 18.85 -14.02
CA CYS A 443 10.17 19.95 -14.35
C CYS A 443 11.53 19.78 -13.69
N ALA A 444 11.58 19.31 -12.42
CA ALA A 444 12.83 18.98 -11.75
C ALA A 444 13.57 17.84 -12.48
N GLY A 445 12.87 16.81 -12.96
CA GLY A 445 13.45 15.74 -13.78
C GLY A 445 13.95 16.22 -15.14
N LEU A 446 13.21 17.11 -15.81
CA LEU A 446 13.64 17.73 -17.07
C LEU A 446 14.89 18.59 -16.88
N TRP A 447 14.95 19.34 -15.78
CA TRP A 447 16.13 20.09 -15.40
C TRP A 447 17.32 19.17 -15.16
N GLN A 448 17.15 18.08 -14.39
CA GLN A 448 18.19 17.06 -14.18
C GLN A 448 18.73 16.50 -15.49
N TYR A 449 17.85 16.22 -16.45
CA TYR A 449 18.26 15.76 -17.78
C TYR A 449 19.06 16.82 -18.54
N ALA A 450 18.57 18.06 -18.56
CA ALA A 450 19.20 19.16 -19.29
C ALA A 450 20.57 19.56 -18.71
N THR A 451 20.77 19.40 -17.40
CA THR A 451 22.03 19.71 -16.72
C THR A 451 22.92 18.48 -16.50
N GLU A 452 22.45 17.29 -16.90
CA GLU A 452 23.11 16.00 -16.63
C GLU A 452 23.41 15.74 -15.14
N GLN A 453 22.62 16.36 -14.25
CA GLN A 453 22.82 16.25 -12.80
C GLN A 453 21.86 15.23 -12.21
N ASN A 454 22.36 14.39 -11.30
CA ASN A 454 21.54 13.48 -10.50
C ASN A 454 20.71 12.47 -11.33
N ILE A 455 21.17 12.15 -12.54
CA ILE A 455 20.59 11.16 -13.45
C ILE A 455 21.15 9.75 -13.18
N ILE A 456 20.40 8.72 -13.56
CA ILE A 456 20.87 7.33 -13.52
C ILE A 456 21.21 6.89 -14.95
N GLN A 457 22.47 6.55 -15.17
CA GLN A 457 22.93 5.96 -16.43
C GLN A 457 22.84 4.45 -16.33
N ALA A 458 22.01 3.82 -17.16
CA ALA A 458 21.85 2.37 -17.17
C ALA A 458 21.41 1.88 -18.55
N GLU A 459 21.94 0.73 -18.99
CA GLU A 459 21.50 0.02 -20.20
C GLU A 459 21.50 0.93 -21.47
N GLY A 460 22.48 1.84 -21.54
CA GLY A 460 22.69 2.75 -22.67
C GLY A 460 21.79 4.01 -22.70
N VAL A 461 21.12 4.36 -21.60
CA VAL A 461 20.25 5.56 -21.53
C VAL A 461 20.44 6.39 -20.25
N ASN A 462 20.21 7.71 -20.37
CA ASN A 462 20.17 8.66 -19.26
C ASN A 462 18.75 8.74 -18.70
N ARG A 463 18.57 8.40 -17.43
CA ARG A 463 17.24 8.24 -16.80
C ARG A 463 17.03 9.26 -15.69
N VAL A 464 15.90 9.98 -15.75
CA VAL A 464 15.55 10.98 -14.73
C VAL A 464 14.84 10.34 -13.55
N ARG A 465 15.13 10.81 -12.34
CA ARG A 465 14.51 10.32 -11.09
C ARG A 465 13.89 11.42 -10.24
N ALA A 466 14.13 12.70 -10.56
CA ALA A 466 13.72 13.85 -9.77
C ALA A 466 14.11 13.66 -8.30
N PHE A 467 13.13 13.60 -7.40
CA PHE A 467 13.30 13.42 -5.95
C PHE A 467 13.21 11.95 -5.49
N TYR A 468 13.00 11.01 -6.42
CA TYR A 468 12.84 9.58 -6.10
C TYR A 468 14.18 8.83 -6.09
N GLY A 469 14.19 7.71 -5.35
CA GLY A 469 15.34 6.79 -5.33
C GLY A 469 15.59 6.06 -6.65
N SER A 470 14.57 5.92 -7.51
CA SER A 470 14.69 5.27 -8.82
C SER A 470 13.84 5.97 -9.89
N PRO A 471 14.21 5.87 -11.19
CA PRO A 471 13.40 6.42 -12.28
C PRO A 471 12.06 5.69 -12.42
N ASN A 472 12.00 4.42 -12.00
CA ASN A 472 10.76 3.64 -12.01
C ASN A 472 9.73 4.24 -11.04
N ASN A 473 10.14 4.63 -9.83
CA ASN A 473 9.26 5.24 -8.83
C ASN A 473 8.69 6.58 -9.34
N LEU A 474 9.51 7.39 -10.02
CA LEU A 474 9.03 8.60 -10.68
C LEU A 474 8.00 8.26 -11.77
N GLY A 475 8.26 7.23 -12.59
CA GLY A 475 7.35 6.77 -13.63
C GLY A 475 6.00 6.30 -13.08
N LEU A 476 6.01 5.54 -11.97
CA LEU A 476 4.82 5.07 -11.26
C LEU A 476 3.93 6.22 -10.79
N TYR A 477 4.52 7.33 -10.36
CA TYR A 477 3.79 8.52 -9.95
C TYR A 477 3.26 9.30 -11.15
N LEU A 478 4.14 9.63 -12.12
CA LEU A 478 3.84 10.52 -13.24
C LEU A 478 2.78 9.95 -14.19
N GLU A 479 2.76 8.64 -14.45
CA GLU A 479 1.75 8.05 -15.34
C GLU A 479 0.31 8.23 -14.80
N ARG A 480 0.15 8.18 -13.47
CA ARG A 480 -1.15 8.28 -12.80
C ARG A 480 -1.65 9.72 -12.84
N SER A 481 -0.78 10.67 -12.51
CA SER A 481 -1.13 12.09 -12.60
C SER A 481 -1.34 12.51 -14.06
N ALA A 482 -0.50 12.05 -15.00
CA ALA A 482 -0.68 12.31 -16.42
C ALA A 482 -2.00 11.76 -16.97
N ALA A 483 -2.46 10.58 -16.52
CA ALA A 483 -3.76 10.04 -16.92
C ALA A 483 -4.92 10.95 -16.49
N MET A 484 -4.89 11.49 -15.27
CA MET A 484 -5.87 12.47 -14.80
C MET A 484 -5.83 13.76 -15.62
N GLY A 485 -4.63 14.26 -15.90
CA GLY A 485 -4.42 15.50 -16.63
C GLY A 485 -4.84 15.40 -18.10
N LEU A 486 -4.51 14.30 -18.78
CA LEU A 486 -4.99 13.98 -20.13
C LEU A 486 -6.52 13.90 -20.17
N ALA A 487 -7.15 13.24 -19.20
CA ALA A 487 -8.60 13.14 -19.16
C ALA A 487 -9.27 14.51 -18.99
N LEU A 488 -8.74 15.38 -18.13
CA LEU A 488 -9.26 16.75 -17.97
C LEU A 488 -9.02 17.61 -19.21
N ALA A 489 -7.83 17.53 -19.81
CA ALA A 489 -7.48 18.27 -21.02
C ALA A 489 -8.34 17.86 -22.22
N ILE A 490 -8.58 16.57 -22.39
CA ILE A 490 -9.43 16.03 -23.44
C ILE A 490 -10.89 16.27 -23.07
N PHE A 491 -11.40 15.66 -21.99
CA PHE A 491 -12.84 15.55 -21.71
C PHE A 491 -13.45 16.71 -20.91
N GLY A 492 -12.66 17.63 -20.36
CA GLY A 492 -13.14 18.68 -19.47
C GLY A 492 -14.18 19.61 -20.10
N GLY A 493 -14.02 19.95 -21.38
CA GLY A 493 -14.99 20.77 -22.13
C GLY A 493 -16.35 20.08 -22.28
N TRP A 494 -16.37 18.76 -22.44
CA TRP A 494 -17.59 17.97 -22.57
C TRP A 494 -18.33 17.84 -21.24
N SER A 495 -17.60 17.54 -20.15
CA SER A 495 -18.19 17.47 -18.80
C SER A 495 -18.80 18.81 -18.37
N ALA A 496 -18.18 19.94 -18.72
CA ALA A 496 -18.71 21.28 -18.41
C ALA A 496 -19.94 21.68 -19.25
N ARG A 497 -20.16 21.06 -20.43
CA ARG A 497 -21.29 21.38 -21.33
C ARG A 497 -22.51 20.51 -21.06
N ALA A 498 -22.31 19.24 -20.70
CA ALA A 498 -23.40 18.34 -20.27
C ALA A 498 -24.20 18.92 -19.08
N GLU A 499 -23.51 19.67 -18.21
CA GLU A 499 -24.08 20.29 -17.01
C GLU A 499 -24.90 21.56 -17.29
N ARG A 500 -24.52 22.36 -18.31
CA ARG A 500 -25.19 23.65 -18.59
C ARG A 500 -26.54 23.52 -19.28
N ARG A 501 -26.88 22.36 -19.86
CA ARG A 501 -28.02 22.27 -20.79
C ARG A 501 -29.24 21.48 -20.31
N GLY A 502 -29.21 20.80 -19.16
CA GLY A 502 -30.39 20.27 -18.46
C GLY A 502 -31.25 19.21 -19.16
N ASP A 503 -31.33 19.20 -20.49
CA ASP A 503 -32.18 18.37 -21.32
C ASP A 503 -31.45 17.95 -22.61
N GLY A 504 -31.93 16.86 -23.21
CA GLY A 504 -31.35 16.13 -24.33
C GLY A 504 -30.66 16.98 -25.40
N LEU A 505 -29.45 16.55 -25.78
CA LEU A 505 -28.67 17.15 -26.85
C LEU A 505 -29.48 17.17 -28.16
N SER A 506 -29.63 18.35 -28.77
CA SER A 506 -30.16 18.45 -30.13
C SER A 506 -29.20 17.81 -31.14
N ARG A 507 -29.78 17.05 -32.07
CA ARG A 507 -29.17 16.03 -32.94
C ARG A 507 -28.14 16.54 -33.97
N ARG A 508 -27.72 17.81 -33.98
CA ARG A 508 -27.07 18.43 -35.17
C ARG A 508 -25.80 19.28 -34.97
N GLU A 509 -25.29 19.51 -33.76
CA GLU A 509 -24.00 20.22 -33.63
C GLU A 509 -22.81 19.25 -33.84
N ARG A 510 -22.33 19.14 -35.10
CA ARG A 510 -21.07 18.43 -35.43
C ARG A 510 -19.90 19.14 -34.77
N PHE A 511 -19.42 18.65 -33.62
CA PHE A 511 -18.24 19.21 -32.96
C PHE A 511 -16.94 18.58 -33.45
N SER A 512 -16.02 19.42 -33.92
CA SER A 512 -14.61 19.08 -34.14
C SER A 512 -13.85 19.13 -32.81
N LEU A 513 -12.86 18.25 -32.61
CA LEU A 513 -11.90 18.29 -31.48
C LEU A 513 -11.32 19.71 -31.28
N SER A 514 -11.10 20.45 -32.37
CA SER A 514 -10.62 21.84 -32.35
C SER A 514 -11.60 22.85 -31.74
N GLY A 515 -12.92 22.58 -31.77
CA GLY A 515 -13.95 23.43 -31.15
C GLY A 515 -14.05 23.26 -29.63
N SER A 516 -13.70 22.06 -29.12
CA SER A 516 -13.63 21.76 -27.68
C SER A 516 -12.57 22.63 -26.98
N TRP A 517 -11.45 22.90 -27.66
CA TRP A 517 -10.32 23.65 -27.11
C TRP A 517 -10.56 25.16 -27.02
N LYS A 518 -11.21 25.76 -28.03
CA LYS A 518 -11.58 27.19 -28.01
C LYS A 518 -12.58 27.53 -26.89
N SER A 519 -13.34 26.54 -26.43
CA SER A 519 -14.34 26.66 -25.37
C SER A 519 -13.96 25.91 -24.08
N ALA A 520 -12.71 25.43 -23.98
CA ALA A 520 -12.24 24.64 -22.85
C ALA A 520 -12.31 25.47 -21.56
N PRO A 521 -12.91 24.92 -20.48
CA PRO A 521 -12.95 25.60 -19.19
C PRO A 521 -11.53 25.78 -18.66
N PHE A 522 -11.31 26.81 -17.85
CA PHE A 522 -9.99 27.14 -17.28
C PHE A 522 -9.26 25.92 -16.66
N PRO A 523 -9.92 25.04 -15.87
CA PRO A 523 -9.30 23.82 -15.36
C PRO A 523 -8.74 22.87 -16.42
N ALA A 524 -9.39 22.74 -17.58
CA ALA A 524 -8.92 21.86 -18.64
C ALA A 524 -7.63 22.39 -19.29
N ARG A 525 -7.52 23.71 -19.45
CA ARG A 525 -6.31 24.37 -19.96
C ARG A 525 -5.16 24.25 -18.95
N CYS A 526 -5.43 24.47 -17.67
CA CYS A 526 -4.45 24.25 -16.61
C CYS A 526 -3.98 22.79 -16.57
N ALA A 527 -4.90 21.82 -16.64
CA ALA A 527 -4.55 20.41 -16.65
C ALA A 527 -3.60 20.06 -17.81
N LEU A 528 -3.87 20.57 -19.02
CA LEU A 528 -2.97 20.39 -20.15
C LEU A 528 -1.56 20.93 -19.87
N LEU A 529 -1.45 22.19 -19.46
CA LEU A 529 -0.16 22.83 -19.20
C LEU A 529 0.65 22.08 -18.13
N LEU A 530 -0.04 21.58 -17.09
CA LEU A 530 0.59 20.79 -16.04
C LEU A 530 1.00 19.39 -16.52
N THR A 531 0.32 18.83 -17.52
CA THR A 531 0.55 17.44 -17.99
C THR A 531 1.69 17.32 -19.00
N LEU A 532 1.92 18.35 -19.81
CA LEU A 532 2.99 18.35 -20.82
C LEU A 532 4.39 18.01 -20.26
N PRO A 533 4.90 18.68 -19.21
CA PRO A 533 6.20 18.33 -18.65
C PRO A 533 6.20 16.91 -18.06
N GLN A 534 5.07 16.45 -17.52
CA GLN A 534 4.94 15.10 -16.95
C GLN A 534 5.09 14.02 -18.02
N LEU A 535 4.47 14.19 -19.18
CA LEU A 535 4.61 13.22 -20.28
C LEU A 535 6.05 13.15 -20.80
N LEU A 536 6.73 14.29 -20.92
CA LEU A 536 8.13 14.32 -21.36
C LEU A 536 9.05 13.66 -20.31
N ALA A 537 8.90 14.03 -19.03
CA ALA A 537 9.67 13.43 -17.95
C ALA A 537 9.40 11.93 -17.82
N LEU A 538 8.15 11.49 -18.03
CA LEU A 538 7.75 10.07 -18.02
C LEU A 538 8.52 9.27 -19.07
N LEU A 539 8.66 9.77 -20.30
CA LEU A 539 9.47 9.13 -21.33
C LEU A 539 10.95 9.04 -20.92
N LEU A 540 11.49 10.10 -20.33
CA LEU A 540 12.87 10.17 -19.84
C LEU A 540 13.14 9.31 -18.59
N THR A 541 12.11 8.74 -17.95
CA THR A 541 12.33 7.74 -16.89
C THR A 541 12.86 6.41 -17.45
N PHE A 542 12.59 6.13 -18.74
CA PHE A 542 12.81 4.83 -19.37
C PHE A 542 12.29 3.65 -18.50
N SER A 543 11.18 3.88 -17.79
CA SER A 543 10.51 2.82 -17.04
C SER A 543 9.80 1.88 -18.01
N LYS A 544 10.27 0.64 -18.06
CA LYS A 544 9.70 -0.42 -18.90
C LYS A 544 8.21 -0.63 -18.56
N GLY A 545 7.87 -0.67 -17.27
CA GLY A 545 6.49 -0.87 -16.82
C GLY A 545 5.57 0.29 -17.18
N ALA A 546 6.04 1.53 -17.04
CA ALA A 546 5.25 2.69 -17.42
C ALA A 546 5.02 2.73 -18.94
N ILE A 547 6.07 2.55 -19.74
CA ILE A 547 6.00 2.70 -21.19
C ILE A 547 5.19 1.57 -21.84
N PHE A 548 5.43 0.32 -21.45
CA PHE A 548 4.87 -0.84 -22.16
C PHE A 548 3.57 -1.38 -21.57
N LEU A 549 3.26 -1.08 -20.31
CA LEU A 549 2.05 -1.56 -19.66
C LEU A 549 1.17 -0.42 -19.14
N GLY A 550 1.75 0.52 -18.39
CA GLY A 550 1.03 1.65 -17.80
C GLY A 550 0.37 2.56 -18.83
N LEU A 551 1.14 3.09 -19.78
CA LEU A 551 0.68 3.96 -20.85
C LEU A 551 -0.36 3.28 -21.77
N PRO A 552 -0.17 2.06 -22.28
CA PRO A 552 -1.22 1.38 -23.04
C PRO A 552 -2.50 1.16 -22.23
N ALA A 553 -2.40 0.73 -20.97
CA ALA A 553 -3.56 0.52 -20.10
C ALA A 553 -4.33 1.82 -19.84
N LEU A 554 -3.61 2.93 -19.58
CA LEU A 554 -4.23 4.22 -19.36
C LEU A 554 -4.95 4.72 -20.61
N LEU A 555 -4.31 4.64 -21.79
CA LEU A 555 -4.91 5.09 -23.04
C LEU A 555 -6.15 4.27 -23.38
N LEU A 556 -6.10 2.95 -23.18
CA LEU A 556 -7.26 2.07 -23.35
C LEU A 556 -8.40 2.44 -22.40
N ALA A 557 -8.10 2.68 -21.12
CA ALA A 557 -9.11 3.09 -20.15
C ALA A 557 -9.72 4.46 -20.49
N LEU A 558 -8.91 5.43 -20.94
CA LEU A 558 -9.40 6.72 -21.43
C LEU A 558 -10.29 6.54 -22.67
N ALA A 559 -9.96 5.61 -23.57
CA ALA A 559 -10.77 5.26 -24.74
C ALA A 559 -12.17 4.76 -24.34
N ILE A 560 -12.20 3.80 -23.42
CA ILE A 560 -13.41 3.11 -22.99
C ILE A 560 -14.29 4.02 -22.14
N ALA A 561 -13.72 4.63 -21.09
CA ALA A 561 -14.45 5.50 -20.18
C ALA A 561 -14.81 6.84 -20.83
N GLY A 562 -13.93 7.39 -21.67
CA GLY A 562 -14.22 8.59 -22.46
C GLY A 562 -15.35 8.37 -23.46
N ARG A 563 -15.40 7.21 -24.12
CA ARG A 563 -16.56 6.82 -24.96
C ARG A 563 -17.85 6.82 -24.15
N ARG A 564 -17.84 6.34 -22.91
CA ARG A 564 -19.02 6.33 -22.02
C ARG A 564 -19.50 7.75 -21.69
N LEU A 565 -18.59 8.68 -21.41
CA LEU A 565 -18.92 10.10 -21.21
C LEU A 565 -19.52 10.73 -22.47
N LEU A 566 -19.02 10.34 -23.65
CA LEU A 566 -19.46 10.87 -24.94
C LEU A 566 -20.74 10.21 -25.48
N ALA A 567 -21.08 8.99 -25.04
CA ALA A 567 -22.21 8.19 -25.51
C ALA A 567 -23.56 8.53 -24.84
N ALA A 568 -23.71 9.72 -24.27
CA ALA A 568 -25.02 10.24 -23.87
C ALA A 568 -25.99 10.22 -25.08
N PRO A 569 -27.28 9.87 -24.90
CA PRO A 569 -28.16 9.46 -25.99
C PRO A 569 -28.25 10.52 -27.10
N GLY A 570 -27.86 10.11 -28.32
CA GLY A 570 -27.98 10.93 -29.54
C GLY A 570 -26.67 11.35 -30.23
N ILE A 571 -25.49 11.10 -29.63
CA ILE A 571 -24.20 11.46 -30.23
C ILE A 571 -23.60 10.27 -31.00
N ALA A 572 -23.57 10.36 -32.33
CA ALA A 572 -22.70 9.50 -33.13
C ALA A 572 -21.24 9.90 -32.89
N LEU A 573 -20.43 9.01 -32.31
CA LEU A 573 -19.00 9.26 -32.11
C LEU A 573 -18.33 9.51 -33.47
N PRO A 574 -17.68 10.67 -33.71
CA PRO A 574 -16.90 10.82 -34.91
C PRO A 574 -15.71 9.86 -34.85
N ARG A 575 -15.45 9.12 -35.95
CA ARG A 575 -14.23 8.29 -36.15
C ARG A 575 -12.94 8.98 -35.68
N ARG A 576 -12.92 10.32 -35.69
CA ARG A 576 -11.87 11.24 -35.22
C ARG A 576 -11.47 11.08 -33.74
N TYR A 577 -12.33 10.54 -32.87
CA TYR A 577 -11.97 10.25 -31.47
C TYR A 577 -10.92 9.13 -31.35
N GLY A 578 -11.13 8.02 -32.09
CA GLY A 578 -10.15 6.95 -32.19
C GLY A 578 -8.82 7.46 -32.76
N TRP A 579 -8.88 8.37 -33.75
CA TRP A 579 -7.69 9.01 -34.31
C TRP A 579 -6.95 9.92 -33.32
N GLY A 580 -7.63 10.61 -32.41
CA GLY A 580 -6.97 11.44 -31.39
C GLY A 580 -6.18 10.62 -30.38
N LEU A 581 -6.77 9.52 -29.90
CA LEU A 581 -6.07 8.58 -29.02
C LEU A 581 -4.93 7.85 -29.75
N ALA A 582 -5.18 7.44 -31.01
CA ALA A 582 -4.17 6.85 -31.87
C ALA A 582 -3.02 7.82 -32.18
N ALA A 583 -3.29 9.12 -32.31
CA ALA A 583 -2.27 10.14 -32.52
C ALA A 583 -1.39 10.34 -31.27
N VAL A 584 -1.97 10.33 -30.07
CA VAL A 584 -1.21 10.37 -28.81
C VAL A 584 -0.33 9.11 -28.67
N ALA A 585 -0.91 7.93 -28.93
CA ALA A 585 -0.16 6.68 -28.95
C ALA A 585 0.97 6.70 -29.98
N ALA A 586 0.69 7.15 -31.20
CA ALA A 586 1.68 7.26 -32.28
C ALA A 586 2.79 8.26 -31.94
N ALA A 587 2.46 9.43 -31.37
CA ALA A 587 3.46 10.42 -30.96
C ALA A 587 4.41 9.87 -29.89
N MET A 588 3.88 9.10 -28.93
CA MET A 588 4.71 8.41 -27.94
C MET A 588 5.60 7.34 -28.57
N VAL A 589 5.06 6.50 -29.46
CA VAL A 589 5.84 5.47 -30.17
C VAL A 589 6.96 6.12 -30.98
N LEU A 590 6.65 7.19 -31.73
CA LEU A 590 7.63 7.96 -32.49
C LEU A 590 8.71 8.58 -31.61
N GLY A 591 8.35 9.07 -30.41
CA GLY A 591 9.30 9.59 -29.43
C GLY A 591 10.23 8.51 -28.84
N LEU A 592 9.84 7.24 -28.89
CA LEU A 592 10.64 6.11 -28.44
C LEU A 592 11.50 5.49 -29.56
N THR A 593 11.18 5.76 -30.82
CA THR A 593 11.90 5.24 -32.01
C THR A 593 13.42 5.40 -31.91
N PRO A 594 13.98 6.56 -31.49
CA PRO A 594 15.44 6.72 -31.38
C PRO A 594 16.10 5.77 -30.38
N PHE A 595 15.34 5.21 -29.43
CA PHE A 595 15.86 4.41 -28.32
C PHE A 595 15.66 2.90 -28.50
N LEU A 596 14.96 2.46 -29.55
CA LEU A 596 14.68 1.04 -29.81
C LEU A 596 15.96 0.20 -29.99
N GLY A 597 17.08 0.83 -30.38
CA GLY A 597 18.38 0.17 -30.52
C GLY A 597 19.19 0.00 -29.23
N THR A 598 18.75 0.58 -28.11
CA THR A 598 19.50 0.54 -26.85
C THR A 598 19.39 -0.81 -26.14
N GLU A 599 20.37 -1.14 -25.30
CA GLU A 599 20.38 -2.36 -24.48
C GLU A 599 19.14 -2.46 -23.58
N ARG A 600 18.63 -1.31 -23.12
CA ARG A 600 17.39 -1.19 -22.35
C ARG A 600 16.19 -1.83 -23.04
N PHE A 601 16.07 -1.68 -24.36
CA PHE A 601 14.94 -2.22 -25.12
C PHE A 601 15.22 -3.64 -25.63
N ARG A 602 16.48 -3.95 -25.97
CA ARG A 602 16.87 -5.32 -26.39
C ARG A 602 16.69 -6.34 -25.26
N SER A 603 17.04 -5.97 -24.03
CA SER A 603 16.89 -6.83 -22.84
C SER A 603 15.44 -7.13 -22.44
N LEU A 604 14.43 -6.51 -23.07
CA LEU A 604 13.01 -6.80 -22.80
C LEU A 604 12.63 -8.25 -23.16
N LEU A 605 13.30 -8.82 -24.17
CA LEU A 605 13.03 -10.16 -24.68
C LEU A 605 14.12 -11.16 -24.27
N ASP A 606 15.04 -10.76 -23.38
CA ASP A 606 16.06 -11.65 -22.84
C ASP A 606 15.51 -12.42 -21.63
N PHE A 607 14.97 -13.60 -21.93
CA PHE A 607 14.46 -14.57 -20.96
C PHE A 607 15.52 -15.59 -20.52
N SER A 608 16.80 -15.37 -20.85
CA SER A 608 17.87 -16.19 -20.30
C SER A 608 17.87 -16.11 -18.76
N PRO A 609 18.38 -17.13 -18.05
CA PRO A 609 18.44 -17.11 -16.58
C PRO A 609 19.18 -15.89 -16.02
N GLU A 610 20.12 -15.34 -16.80
CA GLU A 610 20.91 -14.16 -16.47
C GLU A 610 20.26 -12.83 -16.88
N GLY A 611 19.32 -12.88 -17.82
CA GLY A 611 18.57 -11.74 -18.31
C GLY A 611 17.57 -11.20 -17.28
N THR A 612 17.25 -9.91 -17.37
CA THR A 612 16.34 -9.24 -16.42
C THR A 612 14.96 -9.90 -16.36
N ALA A 613 14.44 -10.42 -17.47
CA ALA A 613 13.15 -11.11 -17.49
C ALA A 613 13.24 -12.50 -16.83
N GLY A 614 14.36 -13.22 -17.00
CA GLY A 614 14.61 -14.50 -16.34
C GLY A 614 14.71 -14.39 -14.82
N ILE A 615 15.43 -13.37 -14.32
CA ILE A 615 15.49 -13.06 -12.88
C ILE A 615 14.09 -12.77 -12.34
N ARG A 616 13.26 -12.02 -13.08
CA ARG A 616 11.88 -11.70 -12.69
C ARG A 616 10.97 -12.93 -12.63
N LEU A 617 11.11 -13.86 -13.57
CA LEU A 617 10.39 -15.14 -13.53
C LEU A 617 10.80 -15.97 -12.31
N SER A 618 12.09 -15.98 -11.96
CA SER A 618 12.60 -16.66 -10.77
C SER A 618 12.06 -16.03 -9.48
N LEU A 619 12.01 -14.70 -9.41
CA LEU A 619 11.37 -13.95 -8.32
C LEU A 619 9.89 -14.33 -8.19
N TRP A 620 9.14 -14.39 -9.29
CA TRP A 620 7.72 -14.74 -9.26
C TRP A 620 7.48 -16.19 -8.82
N ARG A 621 8.30 -17.15 -9.27
CA ARG A 621 8.22 -18.55 -8.78
C ARG A 621 8.44 -18.61 -7.27
N SER A 622 9.46 -17.91 -6.79
CA SER A 622 9.79 -17.80 -5.36
C SER A 622 8.64 -17.17 -4.56
N SER A 623 8.05 -16.11 -5.12
CA SER A 623 6.93 -15.38 -4.51
C SER A 623 5.63 -16.21 -4.47
N VAL A 624 5.36 -17.01 -5.50
CA VAL A 624 4.23 -17.95 -5.50
C VAL A 624 4.42 -19.01 -4.43
N GLN A 625 5.61 -19.60 -4.31
CA GLN A 625 5.88 -20.59 -3.26
C GLN A 625 5.73 -19.96 -1.87
N MET A 626 6.30 -18.77 -1.64
CA MET A 626 6.12 -18.01 -0.42
C MET A 626 4.64 -17.75 -0.09
N ALA A 627 3.85 -17.38 -1.10
CA ALA A 627 2.42 -17.11 -0.90
C ALA A 627 1.61 -18.38 -0.57
N LEU A 628 2.03 -19.54 -1.07
CA LEU A 628 1.43 -20.84 -0.74
C LEU A 628 1.78 -21.28 0.68
N ASP A 629 3.03 -21.08 1.09
CA ASP A 629 3.51 -21.42 2.45
C ASP A 629 2.88 -20.50 3.50
N HIS A 630 2.56 -19.25 3.14
CA HIS A 630 1.97 -18.23 4.01
C HIS A 630 0.55 -17.81 3.60
N LEU A 631 -0.31 -18.79 3.29
CA LEU A 631 -1.62 -18.58 2.65
C LEU A 631 -2.53 -17.53 3.33
N TRP A 632 -2.58 -17.50 4.66
CA TRP A 632 -3.62 -16.75 5.39
C TRP A 632 -3.22 -15.33 5.78
N LEU A 633 -1.99 -15.12 6.22
CA LEU A 633 -1.52 -13.83 6.74
C LEU A 633 -0.41 -13.23 5.89
N GLY A 634 0.14 -13.97 4.92
CA GLY A 634 1.38 -13.61 4.25
C GLY A 634 2.57 -13.63 5.21
N VAL A 635 3.69 -13.10 4.75
CA VAL A 635 4.88 -12.86 5.57
C VAL A 635 4.78 -11.56 6.39
N GLY A 636 3.74 -10.77 6.13
CA GLY A 636 3.46 -9.50 6.79
C GLY A 636 4.05 -8.28 6.06
N PRO A 637 3.61 -7.05 6.42
CA PRO A 637 4.17 -5.81 5.92
C PRO A 637 5.70 -5.75 6.06
N ASP A 638 6.40 -5.26 5.04
CA ASP A 638 7.85 -5.02 4.95
C ASP A 638 8.75 -6.25 5.18
N ASN A 639 8.17 -7.46 5.17
CA ASN A 639 8.89 -8.69 5.49
C ASN A 639 9.35 -9.48 4.26
N PHE A 640 8.85 -9.14 3.06
CA PHE A 640 9.19 -9.85 1.81
C PHE A 640 10.70 -9.95 1.58
N LEU A 641 11.45 -8.88 1.83
CA LEU A 641 12.92 -8.86 1.70
C LEU A 641 13.57 -10.01 2.49
N TYR A 642 13.22 -10.09 3.77
CA TYR A 642 13.81 -11.02 4.73
C TYR A 642 13.46 -12.46 4.37
N SER A 643 12.18 -12.72 4.11
CA SER A 643 11.72 -14.05 3.71
C SER A 643 12.28 -14.47 2.35
N TYR A 644 12.30 -13.56 1.36
CA TYR A 644 12.82 -13.85 0.03
C TYR A 644 14.28 -14.29 0.11
N ARG A 645 15.16 -13.47 0.70
CA ARG A 645 16.60 -13.75 0.69
C ARG A 645 17.05 -14.93 1.57
N SER A 646 16.32 -15.22 2.65
CA SER A 646 16.70 -16.26 3.61
C SER A 646 15.91 -17.56 3.44
N GLY A 647 14.86 -17.56 2.62
CA GLY A 647 13.96 -18.71 2.46
C GLY A 647 13.66 -19.10 1.02
N TYR A 648 13.56 -18.14 0.09
CA TYR A 648 12.93 -18.38 -1.20
C TYR A 648 13.76 -18.01 -2.43
N ILE A 649 14.85 -17.27 -2.28
CA ILE A 649 15.69 -16.85 -3.40
C ILE A 649 16.32 -18.07 -4.08
N LEU A 650 16.06 -18.23 -5.37
CA LEU A 650 16.62 -19.32 -6.14
C LEU A 650 18.12 -19.13 -6.40
N PRO A 651 18.92 -20.21 -6.55
CA PRO A 651 20.32 -20.10 -6.91
C PRO A 651 20.59 -19.27 -8.17
N ALA A 652 19.70 -19.35 -9.17
CA ALA A 652 19.79 -18.54 -10.39
C ALA A 652 19.54 -17.03 -10.18
N ALA A 653 18.90 -16.64 -9.08
CA ALA A 653 18.53 -15.25 -8.77
C ALA A 653 19.46 -14.58 -7.75
N TRP A 654 20.61 -15.17 -7.45
CA TRP A 654 21.55 -14.72 -6.42
C TRP A 654 22.04 -13.28 -6.58
N ARG A 655 22.00 -12.71 -7.79
CA ARG A 655 22.48 -11.35 -8.11
C ARG A 655 21.63 -10.24 -7.49
N ASP A 656 20.35 -10.50 -7.22
CA ASP A 656 19.40 -9.52 -6.67
C ASP A 656 18.78 -10.00 -5.34
N PRO A 657 19.57 -10.19 -4.27
CA PRO A 657 19.07 -10.73 -3.00
C PRO A 657 18.35 -9.68 -2.14
N SER A 658 18.44 -8.40 -2.53
CA SER A 658 17.93 -7.26 -1.76
C SER A 658 16.57 -6.73 -2.24
N LEU A 659 15.82 -7.53 -3.01
CA LEU A 659 14.48 -7.18 -3.46
C LEU A 659 13.47 -7.23 -2.30
N ASN A 660 12.73 -6.14 -2.11
CA ASN A 660 11.79 -5.97 -1.00
C ASN A 660 10.30 -6.15 -1.38
N HIS A 661 10.01 -6.52 -2.64
CA HIS A 661 8.67 -6.87 -3.09
C HIS A 661 8.74 -7.72 -4.38
N PRO A 662 7.66 -8.44 -4.77
CA PRO A 662 7.69 -9.37 -5.90
C PRO A 662 7.59 -8.73 -7.29
N HIS A 663 7.60 -7.39 -7.38
CA HIS A 663 7.31 -6.63 -8.62
C HIS A 663 6.06 -7.13 -9.37
N ASN A 664 5.00 -7.49 -8.64
CA ASN A 664 3.71 -7.86 -9.20
C ASN A 664 2.61 -7.56 -8.19
N VAL A 665 1.63 -6.74 -8.54
CA VAL A 665 0.60 -6.23 -7.63
C VAL A 665 -0.22 -7.32 -6.95
N VAL A 666 -0.50 -8.44 -7.64
CA VAL A 666 -1.27 -9.55 -7.07
C VAL A 666 -0.40 -10.33 -6.09
N LEU A 667 0.82 -10.67 -6.48
CA LEU A 667 1.76 -11.36 -5.61
C LEU A 667 2.13 -10.51 -4.40
N ASP A 668 2.25 -9.18 -4.54
CA ASP A 668 2.58 -8.27 -3.44
C ASP A 668 1.46 -8.24 -2.39
N TRP A 669 0.18 -8.16 -2.79
CA TRP A 669 -0.92 -8.30 -1.84
C TRP A 669 -0.96 -9.69 -1.18
N TRP A 670 -0.70 -10.75 -1.95
CA TRP A 670 -0.77 -12.12 -1.45
C TRP A 670 0.38 -12.46 -0.51
N THR A 671 1.64 -12.18 -0.87
CA THR A 671 2.78 -12.44 0.01
C THR A 671 2.77 -11.53 1.22
N ARG A 672 2.30 -10.27 1.11
CA ARG A 672 2.28 -9.33 2.25
C ARG A 672 1.15 -9.61 3.24
N LEU A 673 -0.05 -9.90 2.78
CA LEU A 673 -1.26 -10.01 3.61
C LEU A 673 -2.05 -11.31 3.42
N GLY A 674 -1.51 -12.30 2.72
CA GLY A 674 -2.23 -13.55 2.47
C GLY A 674 -3.45 -13.39 1.54
N LEU A 675 -4.15 -14.50 1.34
CA LEU A 675 -5.35 -14.57 0.50
C LEU A 675 -6.50 -13.67 1.00
N PRO A 676 -6.79 -13.56 2.32
CA PRO A 676 -7.80 -12.64 2.82
C PRO A 676 -7.46 -11.17 2.52
N GLY A 677 -6.20 -10.76 2.70
CA GLY A 677 -5.74 -9.41 2.38
C GLY A 677 -5.89 -9.09 0.88
N LEU A 678 -5.48 -10.02 0.01
CA LEU A 678 -5.69 -9.92 -1.43
C LEU A 678 -7.19 -9.79 -1.79
N ALA A 679 -8.06 -10.61 -1.19
CA ALA A 679 -9.50 -10.57 -1.44
C ALA A 679 -10.12 -9.23 -1.00
N LEU A 680 -9.73 -8.71 0.17
CA LEU A 680 -10.16 -7.41 0.67
C LEU A 680 -9.71 -6.26 -0.25
N ALA A 681 -8.45 -6.28 -0.70
CA ALA A 681 -7.91 -5.31 -1.63
C ALA A 681 -8.63 -5.36 -3.00
N ALA A 682 -8.87 -6.56 -3.53
CA ALA A 682 -9.60 -6.76 -4.79
C ALA A 682 -11.06 -6.27 -4.70
N ALA A 683 -11.75 -6.56 -3.60
CA ALA A 683 -13.10 -6.07 -3.36
C ALA A 683 -13.15 -4.54 -3.22
N TRP A 684 -12.15 -3.95 -2.55
CA TRP A 684 -12.04 -2.49 -2.41
C TRP A 684 -11.83 -1.81 -3.77
N LEU A 685 -10.90 -2.34 -4.57
CA LEU A 685 -10.65 -1.90 -5.93
C LEU A 685 -11.93 -2.02 -6.79
N ALA A 686 -12.60 -3.17 -6.77
CA ALA A 686 -13.80 -3.41 -7.57
C ALA A 686 -14.93 -2.42 -7.24
N LEU A 687 -15.18 -2.15 -5.95
CA LEU A 687 -16.20 -1.17 -5.53
C LEU A 687 -15.81 0.27 -5.88
N GLY A 688 -14.53 0.62 -5.77
CA GLY A 688 -14.00 1.91 -6.21
C GLY A 688 -14.17 2.11 -7.72
N VAL A 689 -13.71 1.15 -8.53
CA VAL A 689 -13.85 1.15 -10.00
C VAL A 689 -15.31 1.19 -10.41
N ARG A 690 -16.21 0.45 -9.73
CA ARG A 690 -17.66 0.53 -10.00
C ARG A 690 -18.23 1.93 -9.77
N SER A 691 -17.77 2.62 -8.73
CA SER A 691 -18.20 4.00 -8.42
C SER A 691 -17.66 4.97 -9.48
N LEU A 692 -16.39 4.83 -9.85
CA LEU A 692 -15.77 5.61 -10.93
C LEU A 692 -16.44 5.37 -12.28
N TRP A 693 -16.73 4.13 -12.65
CA TRP A 693 -17.39 3.75 -13.90
C TRP A 693 -18.77 4.40 -14.07
N LYS A 694 -19.51 4.52 -12.97
CA LYS A 694 -20.80 5.22 -12.99
C LYS A 694 -20.61 6.73 -13.11
N ALA A 695 -19.68 7.32 -12.38
CA ALA A 695 -19.37 8.75 -12.45
C ALA A 695 -18.78 9.17 -13.81
N ALA A 696 -18.05 8.28 -14.49
CA ALA A 696 -17.46 8.52 -15.80
C ALA A 696 -18.48 8.78 -16.92
N ALA A 697 -19.77 8.51 -16.68
CA ALA A 697 -20.82 8.92 -17.61
C ALA A 697 -21.05 10.44 -17.67
N VAL A 698 -20.60 11.20 -16.66
CA VAL A 698 -20.89 12.64 -16.54
C VAL A 698 -19.68 13.49 -16.14
N ASP A 699 -18.63 12.90 -15.57
CA ASP A 699 -17.47 13.63 -15.02
C ASP A 699 -16.13 13.14 -15.62
N ALA A 700 -15.37 14.08 -16.17
CA ALA A 700 -14.05 13.82 -16.75
C ALA A 700 -13.01 13.40 -15.70
N ILE A 701 -13.17 13.82 -14.44
CA ILE A 701 -12.30 13.40 -13.33
C ILE A 701 -12.43 11.89 -13.10
N ALA A 702 -13.64 11.33 -13.24
CA ALA A 702 -13.85 9.90 -13.10
C ALA A 702 -13.20 9.12 -14.26
N VAL A 703 -13.23 9.66 -15.48
CA VAL A 703 -12.51 9.10 -16.64
C VAL A 703 -10.99 9.10 -16.37
N GLY A 704 -10.46 10.21 -15.85
CA GLY A 704 -9.05 10.33 -15.47
C GLY A 704 -8.65 9.38 -14.36
N ALA A 705 -9.51 9.21 -13.35
CA ALA A 705 -9.25 8.28 -12.25
C ALA A 705 -9.26 6.81 -12.71
N LEU A 706 -10.12 6.43 -13.66
CA LEU A 706 -10.09 5.11 -14.29
C LEU A 706 -8.81 4.92 -15.11
N GLY A 707 -8.38 5.94 -15.86
CA GLY A 707 -7.10 5.94 -16.58
C GLY A 707 -5.91 5.74 -15.63
N ALA A 708 -5.87 6.49 -14.53
CA ALA A 708 -4.81 6.40 -13.52
C ALA A 708 -4.80 5.02 -12.82
N ALA A 709 -5.97 4.48 -12.48
CA ALA A 709 -6.09 3.13 -11.90
C ALA A 709 -5.62 2.05 -12.89
N ALA A 710 -5.97 2.17 -14.17
CA ALA A 710 -5.52 1.23 -15.20
C ALA A 710 -3.99 1.31 -15.41
N ALA A 711 -3.41 2.51 -15.44
CA ALA A 711 -1.97 2.71 -15.50
C ALA A 711 -1.26 2.02 -14.33
N ALA A 712 -1.74 2.28 -13.10
CA ALA A 712 -1.18 1.73 -11.87
C ALA A 712 -1.27 0.20 -11.80
N LEU A 713 -2.32 -0.41 -12.36
CA LEU A 713 -2.44 -1.86 -12.49
C LEU A 713 -1.49 -2.41 -13.56
N GLY A 714 -1.46 -1.79 -14.75
CA GLY A 714 -0.61 -2.22 -15.86
C GLY A 714 0.87 -2.21 -15.47
N HIS A 715 1.37 -1.08 -14.98
CA HIS A 715 2.75 -0.96 -14.49
C HIS A 715 2.99 -1.88 -13.28
N GLY A 716 2.01 -1.95 -12.36
CA GLY A 716 2.05 -2.81 -11.18
C GLY A 716 2.16 -4.31 -11.46
N LEU A 717 1.92 -4.78 -12.69
CA LEU A 717 2.19 -6.17 -13.05
C LEU A 717 3.68 -6.53 -13.03
N ILE A 718 4.56 -5.53 -13.19
CA ILE A 718 6.01 -5.73 -13.25
C ILE A 718 6.81 -4.76 -12.37
N ASP A 719 6.14 -4.02 -11.47
CA ASP A 719 6.79 -3.12 -10.52
C ASP A 719 5.91 -2.88 -9.26
N ALA A 720 6.38 -2.08 -8.31
CA ALA A 720 5.61 -1.68 -7.13
C ALA A 720 4.33 -0.94 -7.53
N SER A 721 3.17 -1.31 -6.96
CA SER A 721 1.89 -0.66 -7.32
C SER A 721 1.32 0.22 -6.21
N TYR A 722 1.48 -0.18 -4.95
CA TYR A 722 0.84 0.50 -3.82
C TYR A 722 1.72 0.61 -2.57
N ALA A 723 2.72 -0.25 -2.39
CA ALA A 723 3.55 -0.37 -1.18
C ALA A 723 4.58 0.77 -1.03
N LEU A 724 4.21 1.99 -1.39
CA LEU A 724 4.89 3.23 -1.08
C LEU A 724 3.86 4.22 -0.51
N PRO A 725 4.21 5.03 0.51
CA PRO A 725 3.25 5.90 1.19
C PRO A 725 2.45 6.81 0.24
N ASP A 726 3.10 7.45 -0.72
CA ASP A 726 2.47 8.30 -1.73
C ASP A 726 1.52 7.51 -2.65
N LEU A 727 1.94 6.32 -3.09
CA LEU A 727 1.16 5.50 -4.02
C LEU A 727 -0.14 4.97 -3.41
N LEU A 728 -0.14 4.52 -2.15
CA LEU A 728 -1.39 4.09 -1.50
C LEU A 728 -2.32 5.27 -1.23
N LEU A 729 -1.79 6.45 -0.89
CA LEU A 729 -2.59 7.68 -0.80
C LEU A 729 -3.22 8.05 -2.16
N VAL A 730 -2.49 7.90 -3.27
CA VAL A 730 -3.03 8.08 -4.62
C VAL A 730 -4.14 7.07 -4.89
N TRP A 731 -3.98 5.79 -4.55
CA TRP A 731 -5.06 4.80 -4.68
C TRP A 731 -6.31 5.19 -3.88
N VAL A 732 -6.15 5.62 -2.62
CA VAL A 732 -7.25 6.11 -1.79
C VAL A 732 -7.90 7.34 -2.41
N PHE A 733 -7.11 8.30 -2.90
CA PHE A 733 -7.60 9.49 -3.58
C PHE A 733 -8.50 9.08 -4.76
N LEU A 734 -7.97 8.28 -5.69
CA LEU A 734 -8.70 7.85 -6.89
C LEU A 734 -10.01 7.12 -6.56
N LEU A 735 -9.97 6.14 -5.65
CA LEU A 735 -11.12 5.26 -5.38
C LEU A 735 -12.20 5.88 -4.49
N HIS A 736 -11.91 6.98 -3.78
CA HIS A 736 -12.87 7.67 -2.90
C HIS A 736 -13.30 9.06 -3.39
N LEU A 737 -12.85 9.51 -4.57
CA LEU A 737 -13.24 10.80 -5.16
C LEU A 737 -14.77 10.96 -5.33
N PHE A 738 -15.46 9.90 -5.72
CA PHE A 738 -16.91 9.90 -5.98
C PHE A 738 -17.65 9.05 -4.96
N PRO A 739 -18.85 9.46 -4.50
CA PRO A 739 -19.69 8.65 -3.63
C PRO A 739 -20.15 7.36 -4.35
N PRO A 740 -20.58 6.33 -3.60
CA PRO A 740 -21.16 5.15 -4.22
C PRO A 740 -22.47 5.56 -4.91
N PRO A 741 -22.85 4.86 -5.99
CA PRO A 741 -24.13 5.10 -6.63
C PRO A 741 -25.27 4.95 -5.62
N ALA A 742 -26.21 5.89 -5.61
CA ALA A 742 -27.45 5.71 -4.87
C ALA A 742 -28.09 4.40 -5.35
N GLU A 743 -28.36 3.48 -4.42
CA GLU A 743 -29.31 2.41 -4.70
C GLU A 743 -30.61 3.10 -5.08
N GLY A 744 -31.07 2.86 -6.31
CA GLY A 744 -32.29 3.47 -6.80
C GLY A 744 -33.36 3.18 -5.75
N LYS A 745 -33.89 4.24 -5.13
CA LYS A 745 -35.24 4.15 -4.59
C LYS A 745 -36.05 3.66 -5.77
N SER A 746 -36.50 2.40 -5.72
CA SER A 746 -37.45 1.86 -6.66
C SER A 746 -38.47 2.95 -6.92
N ALA A 747 -38.52 3.44 -8.16
CA ALA A 747 -39.41 4.51 -8.54
C ALA A 747 -40.79 4.11 -8.01
N ALA A 748 -41.33 4.91 -7.10
CA ALA A 748 -42.65 4.67 -6.56
C ALA A 748 -43.58 4.41 -7.74
N ASN A 749 -44.20 3.23 -7.75
CA ASN A 749 -45.10 2.79 -8.80
C ASN A 749 -46.12 3.92 -9.07
N PRO A 750 -46.21 4.48 -10.29
CA PRO A 750 -47.12 5.57 -10.58
C PRO A 750 -48.60 5.21 -10.37
N ASP A 751 -48.92 3.92 -10.23
CA ASP A 751 -50.29 3.44 -10.03
C ASP A 751 -50.91 3.78 -8.67
N ASN A 752 -50.12 4.19 -7.67
CA ASN A 752 -50.66 4.51 -6.35
C ASN A 752 -51.26 5.93 -6.21
N ARG A 753 -51.35 6.70 -7.31
CA ARG A 753 -52.05 8.01 -7.33
C ARG A 753 -53.50 7.95 -7.82
N ARG A 754 -54.02 6.79 -8.26
CA ARG A 754 -55.40 6.65 -8.74
C ARG A 754 -56.39 6.05 -7.73
N ALA A 755 -55.95 5.69 -6.52
CA ALA A 755 -56.82 5.05 -5.52
C ALA A 755 -57.47 6.01 -4.50
N ASN A 756 -57.13 7.31 -4.48
CA ASN A 756 -57.69 8.30 -3.54
C ASN A 756 -58.64 9.32 -4.20
N SER A 757 -59.30 8.94 -5.27
CA SER A 757 -60.44 9.70 -5.83
C SER A 757 -61.60 8.75 -6.11
N ARG A 758 -62.26 8.30 -5.04
CA ARG A 758 -63.68 7.93 -5.03
C ARG A 758 -64.26 8.38 -3.72
#